data_AF-A0A8H7FQS1-F1
#
_entry.id   AF-A0A8H7FQS1-F1
#
_cell.length_a   1.000
_cell.length_b   1.000
_cell.length_c   1.000
_cell.angle_alpha   90.00
_cell.angle_beta   90.00
_cell.angle_gamma   90.00
#
_symmetry.space_group_name_H-M   'P 1'
#
loop_
_entity.id
_entity.type
_entity.pdbx_description
1 polymer ?
#
loop_
_entity_poly.entity_id
_entity_poly.type
_entity_poly.pdbx_seq_one_letter_code
_entity_poly.pdbx_strand_id
1 'polypeptide(L)'
;MIAEVLLVLAGHSSSLFPSDHTVHPAFTPLLHPGEQQCLEALGQIACRYRRVKVSCSTLSRSSSRYICALCAALNKVLTDEYETLVVTTEAKVLQRDPDYVASRSFVPLSSIRATFAEWDAPLAVLDSLMDQLEAQDHWPPGPLIDMLLARAHTGVRRIANILSRLSVAVQQVWKTQLAAFIIHGTLSSVDPLASDKYALLEGSIPSCVSSQSRDSIGYVGRAIATVKAAKWRTQLPRDLVLDHTTALEKVLPEDQHQFDKVILMIRTNVSEWLWLNVLTRKDVEDAVDSLANYFLQRNGEFSLSLIHEIERLKLSRLTNRSATSSMIREQDLNLALLRASLGTSAQHDPSLSFLRFHLPSGPLRPLLPSLANHKSLSASAASNVNEATQFDDLLLGTHLNLTYTVTWPLDLFLHPSDLQIYAALFSYLSSLRKTHTQIHTCWTSLSNAQRARRRWTGLGEGGTIEDLEVRKNLLRCGWGVVRDMGWFLDTLLGYVMTHVIDVEFKRLKELLGKPNGPGRGRTNSMGAGPSKSGGSLTQGISGMSLAADVDSAGTYLDFTTLRNIHNTYLERLLTGCLLSNPALTAIMRPIFEVCERFVAQVERWGGDVLPALLFEGSLAGDSADGVGAMVKERWVVVAEINRTFRKLLEAFYEQLSLSTSQQPFTATNDASKSILVNASVANASSFHHTFIRRKGGKGLEGDGEVRRHIERLLLRLDFNAGQMAGSSVAASRLSHQLRLLATKATNMAAQYTPRLIGAPNTLDHRVFIERNGQVVSPFHDIPLFADENNGILNMIVEVPRWTNAKMEISKEEAFNPIKQDIKKGRLRFVRNCFPHHGYIWNYGAFPQTWEDPAQMHAETKAQGDNDPLDVCEIGEQVGYVGQVKQVKVLGIMALLDEGETDWKVIVVDVQDPLASKLNDIEDVERHLPGLIRATNEWFRIYKIPDGKPENAFAFSGEAKNRKYATEIIHECHEAWRRLISGESPAKTASYDLSIHNITVPGSPGFVQNNNPLYAGLPADSRKPPAPIDPSVSKWFYISSVQV
;
A
#
# COMPACT_ATOMS: atom_id res chain seq x y z
N MET A 1 -22.59 39.90 73.76
CA MET A 1 -23.13 39.65 72.41
C MET A 1 -22.07 39.80 71.33
N ILE A 2 -21.49 40.99 71.08
CA ILE A 2 -20.50 41.16 70.00
C ILE A 2 -19.23 40.30 70.17
N ALA A 3 -18.70 40.20 71.39
CA ALA A 3 -17.58 39.29 71.69
C ALA A 3 -17.92 37.82 71.38
N GLU A 4 -19.13 37.37 71.74
CA GLU A 4 -19.63 36.03 71.41
C GLU A 4 -19.78 35.83 69.90
N VAL A 5 -20.24 36.84 69.16
CA VAL A 5 -20.38 36.79 67.70
C VAL A 5 -19.01 36.66 67.02
N LEU A 6 -17.99 37.43 67.45
CA LEU A 6 -16.63 37.30 66.92
C LEU A 6 -16.00 35.94 67.28
N LEU A 7 -16.26 35.43 68.48
CA LEU A 7 -15.81 34.10 68.92
C LEU A 7 -16.44 32.97 68.08
N VAL A 8 -17.72 33.11 67.72
CA VAL A 8 -18.43 32.18 66.84
C VAL A 8 -17.90 32.25 65.41
N LEU A 9 -17.64 33.44 64.88
CA LEU A 9 -17.02 33.64 63.56
C LEU A 9 -15.59 33.07 63.51
N ALA A 10 -14.84 33.05 64.61
CA ALA A 10 -13.56 32.36 64.71
C ALA A 10 -13.68 30.82 64.74
N GLY A 11 -14.91 30.28 64.78
CA GLY A 11 -15.21 28.85 64.73
C GLY A 11 -15.54 28.21 66.08
N HIS A 12 -15.51 28.95 67.19
CA HIS A 12 -15.79 28.42 68.54
C HIS A 12 -17.29 28.33 68.84
N SER A 13 -17.68 27.38 69.69
CA SER A 13 -19.07 27.24 70.15
C SER A 13 -19.42 28.31 71.16
N SER A 14 -20.64 28.86 71.06
CA SER A 14 -21.17 29.87 72.00
C SER A 14 -22.57 29.47 72.46
N SER A 15 -22.93 29.89 73.67
CA SER A 15 -24.28 29.75 74.22
C SER A 15 -25.33 30.61 73.50
N LEU A 16 -24.90 31.58 72.68
CA LEU A 16 -25.79 32.43 71.87
C LEU A 16 -26.50 31.64 70.75
N PHE A 17 -25.86 30.58 70.23
CA PHE A 17 -26.35 29.73 69.15
C PHE A 17 -26.39 28.25 69.60
N PRO A 18 -27.48 27.81 70.26
CA PRO A 18 -27.62 26.43 70.77
C PRO A 18 -27.84 25.38 69.66
N SER A 19 -28.34 25.80 68.50
CA SER A 19 -28.37 25.01 67.26
C SER A 19 -27.74 25.84 66.15
N ASP A 20 -27.13 25.18 65.17
CA ASP A 20 -26.03 25.67 64.31
C ASP A 20 -26.12 27.09 63.73
N HIS A 21 -27.32 27.68 63.61
CA HIS A 21 -27.52 29.03 63.09
C HIS A 21 -28.67 29.82 63.74
N THR A 22 -29.42 29.22 64.68
CA THR A 22 -30.59 29.89 65.28
C THR A 22 -30.22 30.51 66.62
N VAL A 23 -30.70 31.73 66.86
CA VAL A 23 -30.48 32.43 68.12
C VAL A 23 -31.29 31.75 69.22
N HIS A 24 -30.70 31.61 70.41
CA HIS A 24 -31.39 30.99 71.54
C HIS A 24 -32.74 31.71 71.83
N PRO A 25 -33.85 30.96 72.02
CA PRO A 25 -35.21 31.54 72.11
C PRO A 25 -35.38 32.55 73.26
N ALA A 26 -34.52 32.50 74.28
CA ALA A 26 -34.47 33.49 75.36
C ALA A 26 -34.00 34.90 74.93
N PHE A 27 -33.25 35.03 73.82
CA PHE A 27 -32.80 36.33 73.31
C PHE A 27 -33.72 36.91 72.22
N THR A 28 -34.58 36.09 71.62
CA THR A 28 -35.58 36.52 70.62
C THR A 28 -36.45 37.70 71.06
N PRO A 29 -36.98 37.78 72.29
CA PRO A 29 -37.80 38.94 72.71
C PRO A 29 -36.99 40.22 72.98
N LEU A 30 -35.65 40.15 73.03
CA LEU A 30 -34.76 41.28 73.34
C LEU A 30 -34.18 41.95 72.09
N LEU A 31 -34.43 41.39 70.91
CA LEU A 31 -33.83 41.81 69.66
C LEU A 31 -34.90 42.35 68.70
N HIS A 32 -34.55 43.40 67.95
CA HIS A 32 -35.37 43.80 66.83
C HIS A 32 -35.34 42.70 65.74
N PRO A 33 -36.44 42.44 64.99
CA PRO A 33 -36.45 41.40 63.95
C PRO A 33 -35.29 41.51 62.93
N GLY A 34 -34.87 42.73 62.59
CA GLY A 34 -33.71 42.96 61.72
C GLY A 34 -32.35 42.64 62.37
N GLU A 35 -32.23 42.77 63.69
CA GLU A 35 -31.02 42.39 64.45
C GLU A 35 -30.95 40.88 64.62
N GLN A 36 -32.09 40.22 64.86
CA GLN A 36 -32.21 38.77 64.86
C GLN A 36 -31.76 38.21 63.51
N GLN A 37 -32.27 38.75 62.40
CA GLN A 37 -31.86 38.31 61.06
C GLN A 37 -30.36 38.53 60.79
N CYS A 38 -29.77 39.63 61.28
CA CYS A 38 -28.33 39.87 61.17
C CYS A 38 -27.50 38.83 61.96
N LEU A 39 -27.95 38.48 63.18
CA LEU A 39 -27.29 37.48 64.02
C LEU A 39 -27.40 36.08 63.42
N GLU A 40 -28.58 35.69 62.91
CA GLU A 40 -28.78 34.41 62.23
C GLU A 40 -27.92 34.32 60.95
N ALA A 41 -27.81 35.39 60.16
CA ALA A 41 -26.95 35.43 58.98
C ALA A 41 -25.46 35.27 59.32
N LEU A 42 -24.97 35.95 60.37
CA LEU A 42 -23.59 35.77 60.85
C LEU A 42 -23.36 34.37 61.43
N GLY A 43 -24.38 33.81 62.10
CA GLY A 43 -24.37 32.43 62.57
C GLY A 43 -24.28 31.41 61.43
N GLN A 44 -24.99 31.63 60.33
CA GLN A 44 -24.90 30.79 59.12
C GLN A 44 -23.49 30.80 58.50
N ILE A 45 -22.85 31.97 58.42
CA ILE A 45 -21.47 32.11 57.92
C ILE A 45 -20.51 31.31 58.81
N ALA A 46 -20.61 31.46 60.12
CA ALA A 46 -19.79 30.75 61.09
C ALA A 46 -20.01 29.23 61.04
N CYS A 47 -21.26 28.78 60.89
CA CYS A 47 -21.62 27.38 60.74
C CYS A 47 -20.94 26.77 59.50
N ARG A 48 -21.07 27.42 58.34
CA ARG A 48 -20.42 26.95 57.09
C ARG A 48 -18.91 26.90 57.23
N TYR A 49 -18.29 27.92 57.83
CA TYR A 49 -16.85 27.91 58.10
C TYR A 49 -16.44 26.73 58.98
N ARG A 50 -17.17 26.46 60.08
CA ARG A 50 -16.91 25.32 60.96
C ARG A 50 -17.05 23.99 60.22
N ARG A 51 -18.12 23.81 59.43
CA ARG A 51 -18.33 22.60 58.61
C ARG A 51 -17.17 22.37 57.66
N VAL A 52 -16.80 23.38 56.87
CA VAL A 52 -15.67 23.30 55.93
C VAL A 52 -14.36 22.94 56.64
N LYS A 53 -14.09 23.53 57.82
CA LYS A 53 -12.87 23.24 58.60
C LYS A 53 -12.86 21.82 59.16
N VAL A 54 -14.01 21.32 59.63
CA VAL A 54 -14.18 19.92 60.09
C VAL A 54 -13.99 18.95 58.93
N SER A 55 -14.65 19.18 57.79
CA SER A 55 -14.50 18.37 56.58
C SER A 55 -13.06 18.33 56.08
N CYS A 56 -12.38 19.48 56.04
CA CYS A 56 -10.98 19.59 55.67
C CYS A 56 -10.06 18.77 56.62
N SER A 57 -10.34 18.79 57.92
CA SER A 57 -9.59 17.99 58.91
C SER A 57 -9.81 16.47 58.76
N THR A 58 -10.99 16.07 58.26
CA THR A 58 -11.33 14.66 58.00
C THR A 58 -10.69 14.19 56.70
N LEU A 59 -10.88 14.96 55.62
CA LEU A 59 -10.36 14.67 54.28
C LEU A 59 -8.82 14.73 54.21
N SER A 60 -8.16 15.56 55.02
CA SER A 60 -6.68 15.58 55.11
C SER A 60 -6.05 14.31 55.68
N ARG A 61 -6.85 13.42 56.31
CA ARG A 61 -6.41 12.10 56.76
C ARG A 61 -6.59 11.02 55.69
N SER A 62 -7.17 11.36 54.54
CA SER A 62 -7.36 10.44 53.43
C SER A 62 -6.01 9.99 52.85
N SER A 63 -6.00 8.83 52.17
CA SER A 63 -4.79 8.28 51.56
C SER A 63 -4.37 9.02 50.28
N SER A 64 -5.25 9.84 49.69
CA SER A 64 -4.97 10.50 48.43
C SER A 64 -4.15 11.77 48.61
N ARG A 65 -3.03 11.88 47.89
CA ARG A 65 -2.16 13.06 47.93
C ARG A 65 -2.85 14.30 47.35
N TYR A 66 -3.80 14.11 46.44
CA TYR A 66 -4.53 15.18 45.78
C TYR A 66 -5.51 15.87 46.73
N ILE A 67 -6.28 15.08 47.49
CA ILE A 67 -7.21 15.60 48.50
C ILE A 67 -6.44 16.31 49.61
N CYS A 68 -5.31 15.75 50.06
CA CYS A 68 -4.46 16.40 51.06
C CYS A 68 -3.91 17.75 50.59
N ALA A 69 -3.49 17.86 49.33
CA ALA A 69 -3.03 19.13 48.76
C ALA A 69 -4.15 20.16 48.63
N LEU A 70 -5.35 19.72 48.23
CA LEU A 70 -6.54 20.58 48.20
C LEU A 70 -6.89 21.11 49.59
N CYS A 71 -6.91 20.24 50.59
CA CYS A 71 -7.19 20.60 51.99
C CYS A 71 -6.14 21.57 52.53
N ALA A 72 -4.86 21.35 52.24
CA ALA A 72 -3.78 22.26 52.64
C ALA A 72 -3.92 23.65 51.98
N ALA A 73 -4.25 23.70 50.69
CA ALA A 73 -4.48 24.95 49.98
C ALA A 73 -5.74 25.68 50.51
N LEU A 74 -6.81 24.95 50.81
CA LEU A 74 -8.04 25.50 51.38
C LEU A 74 -7.81 26.08 52.77
N ASN A 75 -7.13 25.34 53.66
CA ASN A 75 -6.76 25.85 54.98
C ASN A 75 -5.92 27.12 54.87
N LYS A 76 -4.96 27.16 53.93
CA LYS A 76 -4.17 28.36 53.67
C LYS A 76 -5.03 29.55 53.24
N VAL A 77 -5.99 29.35 52.32
CA VAL A 77 -6.93 30.42 51.91
C VAL A 77 -7.77 30.92 53.08
N LEU A 78 -8.30 30.00 53.89
CA LEU A 78 -9.13 30.34 55.05
C LEU A 78 -8.34 31.09 56.12
N THR A 79 -7.11 30.67 56.41
CA THR A 79 -6.23 31.35 57.37
C THR A 79 -5.79 32.71 56.86
N ASP A 80 -5.28 32.78 55.62
CA ASP A 80 -4.75 34.02 55.05
C ASP A 80 -5.83 35.10 54.91
N GLU A 81 -7.06 34.73 54.52
CA GLU A 81 -8.11 35.71 54.21
C GLU A 81 -9.24 35.79 55.24
N TYR A 82 -9.85 34.67 55.67
CA TYR A 82 -11.01 34.70 56.56
C TYR A 82 -10.62 34.88 58.03
N GLU A 83 -9.68 34.09 58.54
CA GLU A 83 -9.23 34.21 59.94
C GLU A 83 -8.54 35.56 60.17
N THR A 84 -7.71 36.03 59.22
CA THR A 84 -7.16 37.39 59.24
C THR A 84 -8.26 38.45 59.25
N LEU A 85 -9.37 38.27 58.52
CA LEU A 85 -10.49 39.21 58.55
C LEU A 85 -11.16 39.26 59.95
N VAL A 86 -11.31 38.11 60.61
CA VAL A 86 -11.84 38.05 61.98
C VAL A 86 -10.92 38.79 62.95
N VAL A 87 -9.62 38.49 62.92
CA VAL A 87 -8.62 39.12 63.80
C VAL A 87 -8.51 40.63 63.56
N THR A 88 -8.50 41.06 62.29
CA THR A 88 -8.45 42.49 61.95
C THR A 88 -9.71 43.22 62.37
N THR A 89 -10.89 42.60 62.25
CA THR A 89 -12.15 43.19 62.71
C THR A 89 -12.16 43.31 64.24
N GLU A 90 -11.70 42.29 64.97
CA GLU A 90 -11.53 42.35 66.42
C GLU A 90 -10.57 43.47 66.83
N ALA A 91 -9.40 43.55 66.19
CA ALA A 91 -8.41 44.60 66.45
C ALA A 91 -8.97 46.01 66.22
N LYS A 92 -9.74 46.22 65.14
CA LYS A 92 -10.40 47.50 64.83
C LYS A 92 -11.46 47.88 65.86
N VAL A 93 -12.23 46.90 66.33
CA VAL A 93 -13.22 47.09 67.42
C VAL A 93 -12.51 47.48 68.72
N LEU A 94 -11.39 46.84 69.05
CA LEU A 94 -10.61 47.15 70.25
C LEU A 94 -9.91 48.53 70.16
N GLN A 95 -9.45 48.92 68.98
CA GLN A 95 -8.79 50.21 68.72
C GLN A 95 -9.76 51.41 68.60
N ARG A 96 -11.07 51.16 68.68
CA ARG A 96 -12.13 52.18 68.51
C ARG A 96 -12.08 52.89 67.16
N ASP A 97 -11.86 52.12 66.10
CA ASP A 97 -11.89 52.62 64.72
C ASP A 97 -13.26 53.26 64.42
N PRO A 98 -13.32 54.49 63.86
CA PRO A 98 -14.57 55.19 63.54
C PRO A 98 -15.50 54.40 62.61
N ASP A 99 -14.99 53.48 61.79
CA ASP A 99 -15.81 52.65 60.89
C ASP A 99 -16.64 51.59 61.64
N TYR A 100 -16.20 51.17 62.82
CA TYR A 100 -16.82 50.09 63.61
C TYR A 100 -17.36 50.55 64.96
N VAL A 101 -16.79 51.61 65.55
CA VAL A 101 -17.14 52.10 66.88
C VAL A 101 -17.67 53.52 66.77
N ALA A 102 -18.99 53.67 66.91
CA ALA A 102 -19.62 55.00 66.94
C ALA A 102 -19.25 55.77 68.22
N SER A 103 -19.50 57.09 68.22
CA SER A 103 -19.10 58.06 69.26
C SER A 103 -19.43 57.73 70.72
N ARG A 104 -20.29 56.73 70.99
CA ARG A 104 -20.65 56.22 72.33
C ARG A 104 -20.13 54.79 72.63
N SER A 105 -19.08 54.31 71.95
CA SER A 105 -18.54 52.95 72.11
C SER A 105 -19.52 51.82 71.74
N PHE A 106 -20.49 52.10 70.87
CA PHE A 106 -21.44 51.11 70.34
C PHE A 106 -20.93 50.54 69.02
N VAL A 107 -20.99 49.21 68.89
CA VAL A 107 -20.63 48.49 67.66
C VAL A 107 -21.93 48.00 66.99
N PRO A 108 -22.35 48.60 65.86
CA PRO A 108 -23.54 48.15 65.16
C PRO A 108 -23.32 46.77 64.52
N LEU A 109 -24.25 45.84 64.77
CA LEU A 109 -24.27 44.50 64.15
C LEU A 109 -24.29 44.57 62.61
N SER A 110 -24.89 45.61 62.05
CA SER A 110 -24.95 45.85 60.60
C SER A 110 -23.58 46.08 59.99
N SER A 111 -22.66 46.76 60.69
CA SER A 111 -21.29 46.98 60.19
C SER A 111 -20.49 45.68 60.16
N ILE A 112 -20.61 44.86 61.21
CA ILE A 112 -19.99 43.51 61.23
C ILE A 112 -20.57 42.64 60.12
N ARG A 113 -21.90 42.62 59.96
CA ARG A 113 -22.55 41.88 58.87
C ARG A 113 -22.05 42.34 57.49
N ALA A 114 -21.93 43.64 57.26
CA ALA A 114 -21.46 44.17 55.98
C ALA A 114 -20.04 43.68 55.66
N THR A 115 -19.13 43.65 56.65
CA THR A 115 -17.76 43.17 56.47
C THR A 115 -17.69 41.67 56.14
N PHE A 116 -18.51 40.84 56.79
CA PHE A 116 -18.50 39.38 56.58
C PHE A 116 -19.42 38.91 55.43
N ALA A 117 -20.30 39.76 54.91
CA ALA A 117 -21.22 39.41 53.82
C ALA A 117 -20.49 38.93 52.55
N GLU A 118 -19.25 39.39 52.32
CA GLU A 118 -18.46 38.97 51.17
C GLU A 118 -18.07 37.48 51.20
N TRP A 119 -18.13 36.84 52.37
CA TRP A 119 -17.80 35.42 52.59
C TRP A 119 -18.99 34.48 52.55
N ASP A 120 -20.22 35.00 52.49
CA ASP A 120 -21.43 34.18 52.47
C ASP A 120 -21.47 33.23 51.25
N ALA A 121 -21.25 33.79 50.06
CA ALA A 121 -21.24 33.01 48.81
C ALA A 121 -20.00 32.09 48.66
N PRO A 122 -18.75 32.53 48.93
CA PRO A 122 -17.59 31.63 48.90
C PRO A 122 -17.70 30.44 49.86
N LEU A 123 -18.14 30.65 51.11
CA LEU A 123 -18.29 29.56 52.07
C LEU A 123 -19.42 28.60 51.68
N ALA A 124 -20.51 29.07 51.07
CA ALA A 124 -21.55 28.20 50.54
C ALA A 124 -21.03 27.24 49.46
N VAL A 125 -20.21 27.76 48.54
CA VAL A 125 -19.63 26.96 47.45
C VAL A 125 -18.60 25.97 47.98
N LEU A 126 -17.79 26.38 48.97
CA LEU A 126 -16.82 25.51 49.62
C LEU A 126 -17.49 24.40 50.43
N ASP A 127 -18.57 24.70 51.15
CA ASP A 127 -19.38 23.72 51.90
C ASP A 127 -19.97 22.66 50.94
N SER A 128 -20.56 23.11 49.83
CA SER A 128 -21.03 22.20 48.77
C SER A 128 -19.91 21.37 48.13
N LEU A 129 -18.71 21.91 48.00
CA LEU A 129 -17.56 21.17 47.49
C LEU A 129 -17.11 20.10 48.48
N MET A 130 -17.04 20.42 49.78
CA MET A 130 -16.68 19.47 50.83
C MET A 130 -17.71 18.33 50.92
N ASP A 131 -19.01 18.65 50.90
CA ASP A 131 -20.08 17.64 50.93
C ASP A 131 -19.97 16.66 49.75
N GLN A 132 -19.61 17.14 48.56
CA GLN A 132 -19.39 16.25 47.41
C GLN A 132 -18.13 15.40 47.55
N LEU A 133 -17.04 15.96 48.09
CA LEU A 133 -15.81 15.21 48.31
C LEU A 133 -16.01 14.10 49.35
N GLU A 134 -16.77 14.36 50.41
CA GLU A 134 -17.11 13.37 51.44
C GLU A 134 -18.08 12.29 50.95
N ALA A 135 -18.91 12.58 49.94
CA ALA A 135 -19.86 11.62 49.40
C ALA A 135 -19.21 10.46 48.62
N GLN A 136 -17.92 10.54 48.27
CA GLN A 136 -17.19 9.49 47.56
C GLN A 136 -15.91 9.09 48.30
N ASP A 137 -15.70 7.80 48.51
CA ASP A 137 -14.54 7.27 49.24
C ASP A 137 -13.20 7.41 48.46
N HIS A 138 -13.26 7.42 47.12
CA HIS A 138 -12.08 7.50 46.26
C HIS A 138 -12.29 8.47 45.10
N TRP A 139 -11.42 9.47 44.99
CA TRP A 139 -11.42 10.44 43.91
C TRP A 139 -10.25 10.21 42.95
N PRO A 140 -10.51 9.83 41.69
CA PRO A 140 -9.49 9.82 40.67
C PRO A 140 -9.02 11.25 40.34
N PRO A 141 -7.73 11.45 40.03
CA PRO A 141 -7.17 12.80 39.91
C PRO A 141 -7.69 13.60 38.73
N GLY A 142 -8.04 12.96 37.60
CA GLY A 142 -8.58 13.64 36.42
C GLY A 142 -9.93 14.31 36.73
N PRO A 143 -10.97 13.54 37.11
CA PRO A 143 -12.28 14.08 37.47
C PRO A 143 -12.26 15.11 38.59
N LEU A 144 -11.33 14.98 39.56
CA LEU A 144 -11.15 15.97 40.62
C LEU A 144 -10.67 17.33 40.07
N ILE A 145 -9.66 17.32 39.19
CA ILE A 145 -9.17 18.53 38.53
C ILE A 145 -10.26 19.14 37.63
N ASP A 146 -10.96 18.31 36.87
CA ASP A 146 -12.05 18.73 35.98
C ASP A 146 -13.20 19.38 36.76
N MET A 147 -13.58 18.81 37.90
CA MET A 147 -14.61 19.38 38.78
C MET A 147 -14.21 20.77 39.32
N LEU A 148 -12.96 20.92 39.76
CA LEU A 148 -12.47 22.21 40.29
C LEU A 148 -12.39 23.28 39.20
N LEU A 149 -11.91 22.90 38.01
CA LEU A 149 -11.88 23.79 36.85
C LEU A 149 -13.30 24.19 36.44
N ALA A 150 -14.25 23.25 36.35
CA ALA A 150 -15.64 23.55 36.02
C ALA A 150 -16.27 24.51 37.04
N ARG A 151 -16.04 24.30 38.34
CA ARG A 151 -16.53 25.20 39.40
C ARG A 151 -15.81 26.55 39.43
N ALA A 152 -14.58 26.66 38.95
CA ALA A 152 -13.87 27.94 38.87
C ALA A 152 -14.47 28.89 37.81
N HIS A 153 -15.14 28.35 36.78
CA HIS A 153 -15.84 29.14 35.75
C HIS A 153 -17.16 29.73 36.27
N THR A 154 -17.05 30.73 37.16
CA THR A 154 -18.19 31.46 37.71
C THR A 154 -18.11 32.94 37.36
N GLY A 155 -19.26 33.61 37.27
CA GLY A 155 -19.32 35.07 37.07
C GLY A 155 -18.83 35.88 38.28
N VAL A 156 -18.56 35.22 39.42
CA VAL A 156 -18.11 35.86 40.67
C VAL A 156 -16.61 35.73 40.81
N ARG A 157 -15.88 36.84 40.62
CA ARG A 157 -14.41 36.88 40.60
C ARG A 157 -13.74 36.26 41.83
N ARG A 158 -14.31 36.48 43.02
CA ARG A 158 -13.74 35.96 44.28
C ARG A 158 -13.79 34.44 44.37
N ILE A 159 -14.93 33.85 43.99
CA ILE A 159 -15.13 32.40 43.98
C ILE A 159 -14.22 31.76 42.94
N ALA A 160 -14.16 32.34 41.74
CA ALA A 160 -13.24 31.91 40.69
C ALA A 160 -11.77 31.91 41.16
N ASN A 161 -11.32 32.96 41.86
CA ASN A 161 -9.95 33.04 42.37
C ASN A 161 -9.64 31.97 43.43
N ILE A 162 -10.55 31.76 44.39
CA ILE A 162 -10.36 30.72 45.43
C ILE A 162 -10.28 29.34 44.78
N LEU A 163 -11.23 29.00 43.92
CA LEU A 163 -11.28 27.69 43.27
C LEU A 163 -10.11 27.47 42.31
N SER A 164 -9.64 28.51 41.61
CA SER A 164 -8.44 28.46 40.78
C SER A 164 -7.18 28.18 41.62
N ARG A 165 -7.03 28.79 42.80
CA ARG A 165 -5.91 28.48 43.71
C ARG A 165 -5.95 27.03 44.20
N LEU A 166 -7.15 26.50 44.47
CA LEU A 166 -7.32 25.09 44.83
C LEU A 166 -6.98 24.16 43.66
N SER A 167 -7.43 24.49 42.43
CA SER A 167 -7.12 23.68 41.24
C SER A 167 -5.63 23.66 40.94
N VAL A 168 -4.93 24.79 41.08
CA VAL A 168 -3.47 24.88 40.87
C VAL A 168 -2.71 23.97 41.86
N ALA A 169 -3.12 23.92 43.13
CA ALA A 169 -2.48 23.05 44.12
C ALA A 169 -2.62 21.56 43.77
N VAL A 170 -3.79 21.13 43.30
CA VAL A 170 -4.03 19.74 42.86
C VAL A 170 -3.27 19.43 41.57
N GLN A 171 -3.28 20.36 40.60
CA GLN A 171 -2.54 20.23 39.34
C GLN A 171 -1.03 20.14 39.55
N GLN A 172 -0.46 20.82 40.55
CA GLN A 172 0.96 20.73 40.89
C GLN A 172 1.35 19.32 41.35
N VAL A 173 0.55 18.67 42.21
CA VAL A 173 0.77 17.28 42.61
C VAL A 173 0.70 16.34 41.41
N TRP A 174 -0.29 16.55 40.54
CA TRP A 174 -0.44 15.76 39.32
C TRP A 174 0.76 15.89 38.41
N LYS A 175 1.27 17.12 38.23
CA LYS A 175 2.45 17.43 37.43
C LYS A 175 3.72 16.76 37.97
N THR A 176 3.92 16.74 39.29
CA THR A 176 5.06 16.04 39.90
C THR A 176 5.00 14.53 39.63
N GLN A 177 3.81 13.92 39.71
CA GLN A 177 3.66 12.50 39.36
C GLN A 177 3.87 12.26 37.86
N LEU A 178 3.38 13.16 37.02
CA LEU A 178 3.59 13.09 35.57
C LEU A 178 5.09 13.16 35.23
N ALA A 179 5.82 14.08 35.86
CA ALA A 179 7.27 14.21 35.70
C ALA A 179 7.99 12.90 36.09
N ALA A 180 7.60 12.30 37.22
CA ALA A 180 8.16 11.02 37.67
C ALA A 180 7.89 9.88 36.65
N PHE A 181 6.72 9.87 36.01
CA PHE A 181 6.37 8.86 35.02
C PHE A 181 7.08 9.08 33.68
N ILE A 182 7.02 10.30 33.12
CA ILE A 182 7.56 10.63 31.81
C ILE A 182 9.09 10.68 31.83
N ILE A 183 9.70 11.28 32.85
CA ILE A 183 11.15 11.55 32.85
C ILE A 183 11.92 10.38 33.47
N HIS A 184 11.38 9.78 34.53
CA HIS A 184 12.07 8.74 35.30
C HIS A 184 11.49 7.34 35.13
N GLY A 185 10.36 7.18 34.43
CA GLY A 185 9.70 5.88 34.24
C GLY A 185 9.27 5.21 35.54
N THR A 186 9.01 6.00 36.60
CA THR A 186 8.64 5.48 37.93
C THR A 186 7.15 5.67 38.18
N LEU A 187 6.52 4.63 38.73
CA LEU A 187 5.12 4.67 39.17
C LEU A 187 5.06 4.96 40.67
N SER A 188 4.12 5.81 41.07
CA SER A 188 3.79 6.04 42.48
C SER A 188 2.98 4.87 43.02
N SER A 189 3.25 4.45 44.26
CA SER A 189 2.46 3.41 44.96
C SER A 189 1.10 3.92 45.43
N VAL A 190 0.95 5.25 45.55
CA VAL A 190 -0.27 5.95 45.96
C VAL A 190 -0.79 6.73 44.77
N ASP A 191 -2.02 6.45 44.35
CA ASP A 191 -2.71 6.98 43.16
C ASP A 191 -1.86 6.86 41.87
N PRO A 192 -1.63 5.63 41.34
CA PRO A 192 -0.80 5.44 40.16
C PRO A 192 -1.43 6.08 38.91
N LEU A 193 -0.61 6.70 38.06
CA LEU A 193 -1.05 7.22 36.76
C LEU A 193 -1.23 6.12 35.71
N ALA A 194 -0.48 5.02 35.85
CA ALA A 194 -0.47 3.89 34.92
C ALA A 194 -0.39 2.55 35.66
N SER A 195 -0.86 1.49 35.00
CA SER A 195 -0.76 0.10 35.45
C SER A 195 0.67 -0.45 35.41
N ASP A 196 0.90 -1.64 35.96
CA ASP A 196 2.21 -2.34 35.92
C ASP A 196 2.73 -2.62 34.50
N LYS A 197 1.85 -2.61 33.50
CA LYS A 197 2.21 -2.69 32.07
C LYS A 197 2.49 -1.31 31.45
N TYR A 198 2.54 -0.27 32.28
CA TYR A 198 2.70 1.14 31.90
C TYR A 198 1.58 1.69 31.00
N ALA A 199 0.39 1.09 31.03
CA ALA A 199 -0.80 1.62 30.37
C ALA A 199 -1.55 2.58 31.30
N LEU A 200 -1.90 3.75 30.81
CA LEU A 200 -2.57 4.81 31.58
C LEU A 200 -3.93 4.32 32.13
N LEU A 201 -4.21 4.61 33.40
CA LEU A 201 -5.47 4.23 34.05
C LEU A 201 -6.62 5.17 33.64
N GLU A 202 -7.83 4.63 33.56
CA GLU A 202 -9.02 5.41 33.24
C GLU A 202 -9.31 6.42 34.37
N GLY A 203 -9.47 7.70 34.02
CA GLY A 203 -9.65 8.79 35.01
C GLY A 203 -8.36 9.36 35.60
N SER A 204 -7.17 8.90 35.21
CA SER A 204 -5.90 9.45 35.72
C SER A 204 -5.47 10.78 35.08
N ILE A 205 -6.03 11.11 33.91
CA ILE A 205 -5.70 12.30 33.12
C ILE A 205 -6.92 13.23 33.05
N PRO A 206 -6.77 14.52 33.36
CA PRO A 206 -7.85 15.51 33.23
C PRO A 206 -8.37 15.65 31.79
N SER A 207 -9.61 16.11 31.64
CA SER A 207 -10.25 16.41 30.36
C SER A 207 -9.62 17.60 29.62
N CYS A 208 -8.96 18.52 30.33
CA CYS A 208 -8.25 19.66 29.72
C CYS A 208 -7.02 19.24 28.90
N VAL A 209 -6.49 18.03 29.11
CA VAL A 209 -5.37 17.50 28.33
C VAL A 209 -5.87 16.93 27.01
N SER A 210 -5.26 17.36 25.90
CA SER A 210 -5.61 16.89 24.56
C SER A 210 -5.41 15.37 24.44
N SER A 211 -6.21 14.73 23.57
CA SER A 211 -6.07 13.30 23.29
C SER A 211 -4.69 12.95 22.72
N GLN A 212 -4.08 13.87 21.98
CA GLN A 212 -2.73 13.70 21.42
C GLN A 212 -1.65 13.70 22.50
N SER A 213 -1.75 14.61 23.48
CA SER A 213 -0.82 14.64 24.61
C SER A 213 -1.00 13.43 25.51
N ARG A 214 -2.24 12.97 25.73
CA ARG A 214 -2.52 11.71 26.44
C ARG A 214 -1.79 10.51 25.83
N ASP A 215 -1.92 10.32 24.51
CA ASP A 215 -1.23 9.24 23.79
C ASP A 215 0.30 9.38 23.90
N SER A 216 0.81 10.61 23.82
CA SER A 216 2.24 10.93 23.93
C SER A 216 2.81 10.62 25.32
N ILE A 217 2.07 10.97 26.38
CA ILE A 217 2.43 10.69 27.78
C ILE A 217 2.53 9.17 28.00
N GLY A 218 1.53 8.41 27.54
CA GLY A 218 1.51 6.96 27.66
C GLY A 218 2.68 6.30 26.93
N TYR A 219 2.96 6.76 25.70
CA TYR A 219 4.07 6.27 24.90
C TYR A 219 5.43 6.54 25.56
N VAL A 220 5.71 7.79 25.93
CA VAL A 220 7.01 8.19 26.52
C VAL A 220 7.25 7.48 27.85
N GLY A 221 6.23 7.46 28.72
CA GLY A 221 6.33 6.81 30.02
C GLY A 221 6.56 5.30 29.90
N ARG A 222 5.85 4.61 28.99
CA ARG A 222 6.08 3.18 28.71
C ARG A 222 7.50 2.94 28.17
N ALA A 223 7.96 3.74 27.22
CA ALA A 223 9.27 3.55 26.61
C ALA A 223 10.40 3.73 27.64
N ILE A 224 10.35 4.78 28.46
CA ILE A 224 11.40 5.03 29.47
C ILE A 224 11.34 4.02 30.60
N ALA A 225 10.14 3.66 31.06
CA ALA A 225 10.01 2.67 32.12
C ALA A 225 10.47 1.27 31.68
N THR A 226 10.22 0.88 30.43
CA THR A 226 10.71 -0.40 29.88
C THR A 226 12.23 -0.40 29.69
N VAL A 227 12.82 0.68 29.17
CA VAL A 227 14.30 0.85 29.10
C VAL A 227 14.94 0.73 30.48
N LYS A 228 14.31 1.33 31.50
CA LYS A 228 14.78 1.28 32.88
C LYS A 228 14.64 -0.12 33.49
N ALA A 229 13.50 -0.79 33.28
CA ALA A 229 13.26 -2.15 33.74
C ALA A 229 14.24 -3.15 33.11
N ALA A 230 14.58 -2.97 31.83
CA ALA A 230 15.55 -3.77 31.10
C ALA A 230 17.02 -3.51 31.48
N LYS A 231 17.29 -2.57 32.41
CA LYS A 231 18.65 -2.16 32.84
C LYS A 231 19.58 -1.86 31.67
N TRP A 232 19.08 -1.10 30.69
CA TRP A 232 19.86 -0.77 29.50
C TRP A 232 21.12 0.04 29.83
N ARG A 233 22.19 -0.17 29.06
CA ARG A 233 23.53 0.39 29.33
C ARG A 233 23.58 1.91 29.26
N THR A 234 22.72 2.51 28.45
CA THR A 234 22.60 3.96 28.28
C THR A 234 21.21 4.39 28.78
N GLN A 235 21.18 5.24 29.80
CA GLN A 235 19.97 5.95 30.21
C GLN A 235 19.90 7.29 29.48
N LEU A 236 18.75 7.96 29.56
CA LEU A 236 18.60 9.32 29.03
C LEU A 236 19.69 10.25 29.61
N PRO A 237 20.31 11.11 28.77
CA PRO A 237 21.31 12.06 29.22
C PRO A 237 20.77 12.93 30.36
N ARG A 238 21.60 13.18 31.38
CA ARG A 238 21.21 13.99 32.54
C ARG A 238 20.79 15.40 32.15
N ASP A 239 21.46 15.98 31.16
CA ASP A 239 21.15 17.32 30.65
C ASP A 239 19.75 17.39 30.04
N LEU A 240 19.38 16.37 29.25
CA LEU A 240 18.05 16.29 28.64
C LEU A 240 16.95 16.11 29.70
N VAL A 241 17.23 15.33 30.75
CA VAL A 241 16.34 15.14 31.90
C VAL A 241 16.12 16.47 32.64
N LEU A 242 17.18 17.24 32.88
CA LEU A 242 17.11 18.57 33.48
C LEU A 242 16.29 19.54 32.61
N ASP A 243 16.50 19.56 31.30
CA ASP A 243 15.74 20.39 30.37
C ASP A 243 14.24 20.02 30.37
N HIS A 244 13.90 18.73 30.39
CA HIS A 244 12.51 18.27 30.46
C HIS A 244 11.85 18.62 31.79
N THR A 245 12.55 18.49 32.93
CA THR A 245 12.02 18.90 34.23
C THR A 245 11.73 20.40 34.28
N THR A 246 12.68 21.24 33.86
CA THR A 246 12.51 22.69 33.88
C THR A 246 11.44 23.19 32.90
N ALA A 247 11.27 22.53 31.76
CA ALA A 247 10.20 22.83 30.81
C ALA A 247 8.81 22.47 31.38
N LEU A 248 8.69 21.29 32.01
CA LEU A 248 7.43 20.85 32.60
C LEU A 248 7.05 21.68 33.82
N GLU A 249 8.01 22.10 34.66
CA GLU A 249 7.74 22.93 35.84
C GLU A 249 7.09 24.27 35.52
N LYS A 250 7.40 24.87 34.36
CA LYS A 250 6.89 26.19 33.96
C LYS A 250 5.43 26.19 33.49
N VAL A 251 4.85 25.02 33.21
CA VAL A 251 3.54 24.92 32.57
C VAL A 251 2.54 24.18 33.46
N LEU A 252 1.27 24.59 33.38
CA LEU A 252 0.14 23.92 34.00
C LEU A 252 -0.75 23.25 32.94
N PRO A 253 -1.43 22.14 33.28
CA PRO A 253 -2.38 21.47 32.37
C PRO A 253 -3.54 22.36 31.88
N GLU A 254 -3.92 23.39 32.63
CA GLU A 254 -4.96 24.34 32.23
C GLU A 254 -4.58 25.16 30.98
N ASP A 255 -3.28 25.44 30.78
CA ASP A 255 -2.75 26.11 29.60
C ASP A 255 -2.50 25.09 28.47
N GLN A 256 -3.59 24.58 27.88
CA GLN A 256 -3.59 23.47 26.93
C GLN A 256 -2.51 23.60 25.84
N HIS A 257 -2.39 24.77 25.20
CA HIS A 257 -1.45 24.98 24.09
C HIS A 257 0.03 24.87 24.53
N GLN A 258 0.41 25.50 25.64
CA GLN A 258 1.80 25.45 26.12
C GLN A 258 2.13 24.05 26.66
N PHE A 259 1.16 23.40 27.31
CA PHE A 259 1.32 22.06 27.83
C PHE A 259 1.54 21.05 26.68
N ASP A 260 0.69 21.11 25.66
CA ASP A 260 0.81 20.26 24.47
C ASP A 260 2.16 20.45 23.76
N LYS A 261 2.66 21.70 23.67
CA LYS A 261 3.97 22.00 23.09
C LYS A 261 5.13 21.36 23.88
N VAL A 262 5.10 21.43 25.20
CA VAL A 262 6.14 20.82 26.06
C VAL A 262 6.10 19.29 25.95
N ILE A 263 4.91 18.68 26.01
CA ILE A 263 4.77 17.22 25.87
C ILE A 263 5.24 16.74 24.50
N LEU A 264 4.93 17.47 23.43
CA LEU A 264 5.39 17.16 22.09
C LEU A 264 6.92 17.24 21.99
N MET A 265 7.54 18.29 22.56
CA MET A 265 9.00 18.43 22.61
C MET A 265 9.66 17.26 23.35
N ILE A 266 9.12 16.87 24.51
CA ILE A 266 9.63 15.72 25.26
C ILE A 266 9.51 14.44 24.42
N ARG A 267 8.36 14.22 23.77
CA ARG A 267 8.16 13.06 22.90
C ARG A 267 9.20 12.99 21.78
N THR A 268 9.42 14.08 21.05
CA THR A 268 10.40 14.13 19.95
C THR A 268 11.80 13.79 20.44
N ASN A 269 12.26 14.43 21.52
CA ASN A 269 13.58 14.21 22.08
C ASN A 269 13.79 12.76 22.56
N VAL A 270 12.77 12.18 23.20
CA VAL A 270 12.84 10.78 23.66
C VAL A 270 12.80 9.81 22.48
N SER A 271 11.97 10.06 21.46
CA SER A 271 11.94 9.24 20.25
C SER A 271 13.27 9.29 19.49
N GLU A 272 13.90 10.45 19.36
CA GLU A 272 15.24 10.57 18.75
C GLU A 272 16.28 9.78 19.52
N TRP A 273 16.27 9.87 20.86
CA TRP A 273 17.19 9.13 21.70
C TRP A 273 16.99 7.60 21.58
N LEU A 274 15.73 7.14 21.56
CA LEU A 274 15.39 5.73 21.39
C LEU A 274 15.83 5.19 20.01
N TRP A 275 15.67 5.98 18.95
CA TRP A 275 16.09 5.62 17.59
C TRP A 275 17.62 5.50 17.45
N LEU A 276 18.37 6.34 18.17
CA LEU A 276 19.83 6.31 18.12
C LEU A 276 20.45 5.24 19.03
N ASN A 277 19.82 4.90 20.16
CA ASN A 277 20.48 4.12 21.22
C ASN A 277 19.81 2.76 21.54
N VAL A 278 18.54 2.57 21.20
CA VAL A 278 17.76 1.38 21.62
C VAL A 278 17.33 0.54 20.43
N LEU A 279 16.58 1.12 19.48
CA LEU A 279 16.18 0.44 18.26
C LEU A 279 16.88 1.11 17.09
N THR A 280 18.02 0.54 16.68
CA THR A 280 18.77 1.14 15.57
C THR A 280 18.06 0.87 14.25
N ARG A 281 18.30 1.72 13.26
CA ARG A 281 17.79 1.53 11.90
C ARG A 281 18.14 0.14 11.33
N LYS A 282 19.34 -0.36 11.63
CA LYS A 282 19.78 -1.66 11.18
C LYS A 282 18.92 -2.79 11.76
N ASP A 283 18.59 -2.71 13.05
CA ASP A 283 17.73 -3.72 13.70
C ASP A 283 16.32 -3.75 13.08
N VAL A 284 15.77 -2.59 12.72
CA VAL A 284 14.47 -2.50 12.02
C VAL A 284 14.57 -3.07 10.61
N GLU A 285 15.63 -2.72 9.87
CA GLU A 285 15.87 -3.23 8.52
C GLU A 285 16.04 -4.76 8.51
N ASP A 286 16.82 -5.31 9.45
CA ASP A 286 17.04 -6.75 9.62
C ASP A 286 15.74 -7.47 10.02
N ALA A 287 14.94 -6.89 10.92
CA ALA A 287 13.64 -7.46 11.29
C ALA A 287 12.66 -7.47 10.11
N VAL A 288 12.55 -6.37 9.35
CA VAL A 288 11.69 -6.28 8.16
C VAL A 288 12.17 -7.22 7.05
N ASP A 289 13.48 -7.36 6.84
CA ASP A 289 14.05 -8.33 5.90
C ASP A 289 13.71 -9.76 6.32
N SER A 290 13.82 -10.10 7.61
CA SER A 290 13.45 -11.43 8.11
C SER A 290 11.96 -11.73 7.89
N LEU A 291 11.07 -10.80 8.23
CA LEU A 291 9.63 -10.96 8.02
C LEU A 291 9.31 -11.16 6.53
N ALA A 292 9.94 -10.38 5.65
CA ALA A 292 9.71 -10.50 4.20
C ALA A 292 10.30 -11.78 3.60
N ASN A 293 11.46 -12.22 4.05
CA ASN A 293 12.11 -13.43 3.54
C ASN A 293 11.32 -14.69 3.91
N TYR A 294 10.82 -14.77 5.14
CA TYR A 294 10.15 -15.98 5.67
C TYR A 294 8.62 -15.94 5.52
N PHE A 295 7.95 -14.87 5.93
CA PHE A 295 6.48 -14.79 5.86
C PHE A 295 5.99 -14.45 4.45
N LEU A 296 6.66 -13.54 3.74
CA LEU A 296 6.30 -13.17 2.37
C LEU A 296 7.02 -14.01 1.29
N GLN A 297 7.77 -15.05 1.71
CA GLN A 297 8.43 -16.01 0.83
C GLN A 297 9.36 -15.39 -0.24
N ARG A 298 9.99 -14.26 0.06
CA ARG A 298 10.99 -13.66 -0.85
C ARG A 298 12.23 -14.52 -0.98
N ASN A 299 12.58 -15.31 0.05
CA ASN A 299 13.57 -16.37 -0.08
C ASN A 299 12.92 -17.60 -0.74
N GLY A 300 13.00 -17.66 -2.07
CA GLY A 300 12.37 -18.71 -2.88
C GLY A 300 12.90 -20.11 -2.60
N GLU A 301 14.22 -20.25 -2.39
CA GLU A 301 14.87 -21.53 -2.14
C GLU A 301 14.42 -22.14 -0.82
N PHE A 302 14.45 -21.34 0.26
CA PHE A 302 14.01 -21.78 1.58
C PHE A 302 12.53 -22.13 1.61
N SER A 303 11.67 -21.27 1.02
CA SER A 303 10.22 -21.51 1.03
C SER A 303 9.82 -22.79 0.30
N LEU A 304 10.44 -23.09 -0.85
CA LEU A 304 10.20 -24.36 -1.57
C LEU A 304 10.71 -25.56 -0.79
N SER A 305 11.91 -25.48 -0.20
CA SER A 305 12.48 -26.52 0.67
C SER A 305 11.59 -26.80 1.88
N LEU A 306 11.03 -25.76 2.49
CA LEU A 306 10.12 -25.85 3.62
C LEU A 306 8.82 -26.56 3.25
N ILE A 307 8.18 -26.17 2.15
CA ILE A 307 6.97 -26.84 1.66
C ILE A 307 7.25 -28.32 1.40
N HIS A 308 8.38 -28.64 0.75
CA HIS A 308 8.78 -30.02 0.46
C HIS A 308 9.00 -30.86 1.73
N GLU A 309 9.71 -30.33 2.74
CA GLU A 309 9.94 -31.04 4.00
C GLU A 309 8.64 -31.23 4.80
N ILE A 310 7.70 -30.28 4.74
CA ILE A 310 6.37 -30.42 5.36
C ILE A 310 5.55 -31.52 4.65
N GLU A 311 5.55 -31.56 3.32
CA GLU A 311 4.89 -32.62 2.56
C GLU A 311 5.52 -33.99 2.82
N ARG A 312 6.86 -34.06 2.84
CA ARG A 312 7.63 -35.26 3.18
C ARG A 312 7.30 -35.75 4.59
N LEU A 313 7.19 -34.85 5.56
CA LEU A 313 6.78 -35.17 6.92
C LEU A 313 5.38 -35.77 6.92
N LYS A 314 4.42 -35.17 6.21
CA LYS A 314 3.06 -35.68 6.07
C LYS A 314 3.02 -37.08 5.45
N LEU A 315 3.71 -37.30 4.32
CA LEU A 315 3.81 -38.60 3.64
C LEU A 315 4.48 -39.67 4.50
N SER A 316 5.57 -39.34 5.19
CA SER A 316 6.26 -40.25 6.10
C SER A 316 5.34 -40.72 7.24
N ARG A 317 4.55 -39.80 7.81
CA ARG A 317 3.62 -40.11 8.89
C ARG A 317 2.37 -40.89 8.43
N LEU A 318 1.93 -40.69 7.18
CA LEU A 318 0.84 -41.46 6.55
C LEU A 318 1.24 -42.89 6.20
N THR A 319 2.49 -43.12 5.79
CA THR A 319 2.98 -44.43 5.32
C THR A 319 3.55 -45.30 6.44
N ASN A 320 3.87 -44.72 7.60
CA ASN A 320 4.45 -45.43 8.73
C ASN A 320 3.38 -46.20 9.54
N ARG A 321 3.64 -47.49 9.81
CA ARG A 321 2.70 -48.41 10.48
C ARG A 321 2.76 -48.35 12.01
N SER A 322 3.70 -47.61 12.60
CA SER A 322 3.85 -47.49 14.06
C SER A 322 3.00 -46.36 14.66
N ALA A 323 2.12 -46.69 15.61
CA ALA A 323 1.13 -45.77 16.18
C ALA A 323 1.74 -44.55 16.90
N THR A 324 2.85 -44.72 17.62
CA THR A 324 3.52 -43.64 18.38
C THR A 324 4.31 -42.66 17.50
N SER A 325 4.65 -43.06 16.28
CA SER A 325 5.40 -42.26 15.29
C SER A 325 4.50 -41.73 14.18
N SER A 326 3.17 -41.85 14.32
CA SER A 326 2.19 -41.40 13.32
C SER A 326 1.66 -39.97 13.58
N MET A 327 1.99 -39.38 14.74
CA MET A 327 1.57 -38.03 15.11
C MET A 327 2.60 -36.97 14.71
N ILE A 328 2.13 -35.83 14.23
CA ILE A 328 2.92 -34.62 13.96
C ILE A 328 2.82 -33.70 15.18
N ARG A 329 3.96 -33.37 15.78
CA ARG A 329 4.08 -32.42 16.90
C ARG A 329 4.73 -31.13 16.44
N GLU A 330 4.57 -30.06 17.23
CA GLU A 330 5.23 -28.77 16.97
C GLU A 330 6.76 -28.90 16.87
N GLN A 331 7.36 -29.78 17.67
CA GLN A 331 8.79 -30.08 17.61
C GLN A 331 9.21 -30.66 16.25
N ASP A 332 8.39 -31.53 15.66
CA ASP A 332 8.67 -32.12 14.34
C ASP A 332 8.61 -31.04 13.24
N LEU A 333 7.70 -30.06 13.36
CA LEU A 333 7.59 -28.92 12.44
C LEU A 333 8.75 -27.93 12.60
N ASN A 334 9.18 -27.64 13.83
CA ASN A 334 10.35 -26.80 14.07
C ASN A 334 11.64 -27.48 13.58
N LEU A 335 11.73 -28.81 13.67
CA LEU A 335 12.81 -29.57 13.03
C LEU A 335 12.73 -29.55 11.50
N ALA A 336 11.53 -29.58 10.92
CA ALA A 336 11.34 -29.41 9.48
C ALA A 336 11.82 -28.02 9.01
N LEU A 337 11.58 -26.97 9.80
CA LEU A 337 12.10 -25.62 9.53
C LEU A 337 13.64 -25.59 9.52
N LEU A 338 14.28 -26.25 10.49
CA LEU A 338 15.74 -26.37 10.51
C LEU A 338 16.26 -27.21 9.34
N ARG A 339 15.61 -28.31 8.98
CA ARG A 339 16.01 -29.12 7.81
C ARG A 339 15.87 -28.36 6.51
N ALA A 340 14.80 -27.60 6.36
CA ALA A 340 14.55 -26.76 5.19
C ALA A 340 15.64 -25.68 5.01
N SER A 341 16.23 -25.19 6.11
CA SER A 341 17.34 -24.24 6.04
C SER A 341 18.65 -24.84 5.55
N LEU A 342 18.88 -26.15 5.73
CA LEU A 342 20.13 -26.80 5.34
C LEU A 342 20.28 -26.81 3.81
N GLY A 343 21.41 -26.29 3.31
CA GLY A 343 21.66 -26.20 1.87
C GLY A 343 20.95 -25.02 1.19
N THR A 344 20.36 -24.09 1.95
CA THR A 344 19.80 -22.84 1.44
C THR A 344 20.53 -21.63 2.03
N SER A 345 20.31 -20.45 1.46
CA SER A 345 20.82 -19.17 1.99
C SER A 345 20.41 -18.87 3.43
N ALA A 346 19.37 -19.53 3.97
CA ALA A 346 18.89 -19.35 5.33
C ALA A 346 19.75 -20.07 6.40
N GLN A 347 20.66 -20.98 6.02
CA GLN A 347 21.42 -21.81 6.97
C GLN A 347 22.20 -21.02 8.05
N HIS A 348 22.68 -19.83 7.70
CA HIS A 348 23.49 -18.97 8.58
C HIS A 348 22.73 -17.73 9.08
N ASP A 349 21.42 -17.64 8.83
CA ASP A 349 20.62 -16.50 9.22
C ASP A 349 20.21 -16.59 10.70
N PRO A 350 20.62 -15.63 11.56
CA PRO A 350 20.25 -15.64 12.98
C PRO A 350 18.74 -15.50 13.21
N SER A 351 18.00 -14.93 12.25
CA SER A 351 16.58 -14.64 12.41
C SER A 351 15.68 -15.88 12.38
N LEU A 352 16.18 -17.04 11.91
CA LEU A 352 15.47 -18.32 12.00
C LEU A 352 15.15 -18.73 13.44
N SER A 353 15.96 -18.31 14.42
CA SER A 353 15.75 -18.62 15.83
C SER A 353 14.47 -18.00 16.41
N PHE A 354 13.96 -16.93 15.78
CA PHE A 354 12.73 -16.26 16.19
C PHE A 354 11.46 -16.88 15.59
N LEU A 355 11.59 -17.82 14.64
CA LEU A 355 10.46 -18.46 13.97
C LEU A 355 10.05 -19.74 14.69
N ARG A 356 8.74 -19.88 14.95
CA ARG A 356 8.17 -21.11 15.49
C ARG A 356 6.83 -21.43 14.87
N PHE A 357 6.59 -22.71 14.58
CA PHE A 357 5.27 -23.20 14.26
C PHE A 357 4.47 -23.50 15.52
N HIS A 358 3.21 -23.05 15.51
CA HIS A 358 2.23 -23.37 16.53
C HIS A 358 1.07 -24.16 15.91
N LEU A 359 0.62 -25.19 16.63
CA LEU A 359 -0.50 -26.05 16.25
C LEU A 359 -1.66 -25.81 17.24
N PRO A 360 -2.63 -24.94 16.92
CA PRO A 360 -3.75 -24.63 17.81
C PRO A 360 -4.59 -25.87 18.15
N SER A 361 -4.69 -26.82 17.23
CA SER A 361 -5.44 -28.08 17.37
C SER A 361 -4.67 -29.19 18.10
N GLY A 362 -3.43 -28.94 18.56
CA GLY A 362 -2.59 -29.93 19.25
C GLY A 362 -1.88 -30.92 18.33
N PRO A 363 -1.31 -32.03 18.86
CA PRO A 363 -0.63 -33.06 18.06
C PRO A 363 -1.60 -33.83 17.16
N LEU A 364 -1.25 -34.00 15.90
CA LEU A 364 -2.19 -34.49 14.89
C LEU A 364 -1.78 -35.80 14.27
N ARG A 365 -2.77 -36.66 14.01
CA ARG A 365 -2.62 -37.81 13.13
C ARG A 365 -3.07 -37.43 11.72
N PRO A 366 -2.20 -37.44 10.71
CA PRO A 366 -2.61 -37.14 9.33
C PRO A 366 -3.65 -38.16 8.87
N LEU A 367 -4.81 -37.70 8.40
CA LEU A 367 -5.84 -38.53 7.78
C LEU A 367 -5.85 -38.29 6.27
N LEU A 368 -6.23 -39.32 5.50
CA LEU A 368 -6.49 -39.16 4.07
C LEU A 368 -7.76 -38.30 3.87
N PRO A 369 -7.79 -37.36 2.91
CA PRO A 369 -9.01 -36.64 2.58
C PRO A 369 -10.11 -37.63 2.18
N SER A 370 -11.28 -37.57 2.84
CA SER A 370 -12.40 -38.46 2.51
C SER A 370 -12.93 -38.14 1.11
N LEU A 371 -12.71 -39.04 0.15
CA LEU A 371 -13.21 -38.95 -1.23
C LEU A 371 -14.70 -39.31 -1.36
N ALA A 372 -15.41 -39.56 -0.24
CA ALA A 372 -16.79 -40.01 -0.24
C ALA A 372 -17.72 -39.00 0.47
N ASN A 373 -18.17 -37.98 -0.24
CA ASN A 373 -19.50 -37.39 -0.04
C ASN A 373 -19.92 -36.53 -1.23
N HIS A 374 -20.60 -37.16 -2.19
CA HIS A 374 -21.18 -36.53 -3.40
C HIS A 374 -22.56 -35.90 -3.16
N LYS A 375 -22.89 -35.44 -1.94
CA LYS A 375 -24.17 -34.79 -1.66
C LYS A 375 -23.98 -33.43 -0.97
N SER A 376 -24.33 -32.40 -1.72
CA SER A 376 -24.56 -31.00 -1.32
C SER A 376 -23.34 -30.08 -1.17
N LEU A 377 -22.87 -29.55 -2.31
CA LEU A 377 -22.28 -28.20 -2.40
C LEU A 377 -23.35 -27.09 -2.23
N SER A 378 -24.58 -27.44 -1.84
CA SER A 378 -25.71 -26.51 -1.63
C SER A 378 -26.21 -26.44 -0.18
N ALA A 379 -25.64 -27.21 0.77
CA ALA A 379 -26.10 -27.20 2.17
C ALA A 379 -25.08 -26.65 3.17
N SER A 380 -23.82 -26.46 2.77
CA SER A 380 -22.78 -25.83 3.62
C SER A 380 -22.90 -24.30 3.72
N ALA A 381 -23.92 -23.70 3.10
CA ALA A 381 -24.21 -22.26 3.24
C ALA A 381 -24.98 -21.93 4.53
N ALA A 382 -25.43 -22.93 5.30
CA ALA A 382 -26.35 -22.74 6.43
C ALA A 382 -25.83 -23.19 7.80
N SER A 383 -24.58 -23.65 7.91
CA SER A 383 -23.99 -23.99 9.21
C SER A 383 -22.55 -23.48 9.28
N ASN A 384 -22.37 -22.41 10.06
CA ASN A 384 -21.11 -21.72 10.40
C ASN A 384 -20.50 -20.81 9.31
N VAL A 385 -21.13 -19.64 9.12
CA VAL A 385 -20.65 -18.54 8.26
C VAL A 385 -19.34 -17.90 8.79
N ASN A 386 -18.79 -18.34 9.92
CA ASN A 386 -17.60 -17.75 10.55
C ASN A 386 -16.25 -18.44 10.21
N GLU A 387 -16.21 -19.56 9.47
CA GLU A 387 -14.98 -20.35 9.23
C GLU A 387 -14.43 -20.27 7.78
N ALA A 388 -15.11 -19.61 6.85
CA ALA A 388 -14.87 -19.78 5.40
C ALA A 388 -13.64 -19.04 4.81
N THR A 389 -12.79 -18.38 5.60
CA THR A 389 -11.79 -17.42 5.07
C THR A 389 -10.34 -17.66 5.51
N GLN A 390 -9.98 -18.88 5.93
CA GLN A 390 -8.61 -19.19 6.38
C GLN A 390 -7.93 -20.20 5.43
N PHE A 391 -6.68 -19.90 5.04
CA PHE A 391 -5.80 -20.77 4.20
C PHE A 391 -4.76 -21.52 5.04
N ASP A 392 -4.88 -21.45 6.37
CA ASP A 392 -3.93 -22.00 7.33
C ASP A 392 -4.00 -23.53 7.45
N ASP A 393 -5.07 -24.13 6.95
CA ASP A 393 -5.27 -25.57 6.92
C ASP A 393 -4.73 -26.25 5.66
N LEU A 394 -4.65 -25.58 4.52
CA LEU A 394 -4.32 -26.21 3.24
C LEU A 394 -2.90 -26.79 3.17
N LEU A 395 -1.93 -26.26 3.92
CA LEU A 395 -0.54 -26.75 3.88
C LEU A 395 -0.42 -28.17 4.46
N LEU A 396 -0.98 -28.39 5.66
CA LEU A 396 -0.88 -29.67 6.39
C LEU A 396 -2.18 -30.51 6.33
N GLY A 397 -3.33 -29.85 6.20
CA GLY A 397 -4.70 -30.37 6.38
C GLY A 397 -5.37 -29.92 7.68
N THR A 398 -4.73 -29.02 8.44
CA THR A 398 -5.13 -28.52 9.77
C THR A 398 -4.48 -27.17 10.01
N HIS A 399 -5.12 -26.30 10.80
CA HIS A 399 -4.64 -24.96 11.11
C HIS A 399 -3.17 -24.95 11.57
N LEU A 400 -2.33 -24.27 10.81
CA LEU A 400 -0.90 -24.11 11.06
C LEU A 400 -0.53 -22.63 11.04
N ASN A 401 -0.01 -22.13 12.17
CA ASN A 401 0.43 -20.75 12.27
C ASN A 401 1.94 -20.66 12.46
N LEU A 402 2.59 -19.90 11.57
CA LEU A 402 3.96 -19.45 11.78
C LEU A 402 3.93 -18.21 12.67
N THR A 403 4.72 -18.22 13.74
CA THR A 403 4.83 -17.11 14.69
C THR A 403 6.25 -16.56 14.71
N TYR A 404 6.37 -15.25 14.90
CA TYR A 404 7.65 -14.57 15.09
C TYR A 404 7.75 -14.10 16.54
N THR A 405 8.75 -14.56 17.28
CA THR A 405 8.94 -14.17 18.67
C THR A 405 9.56 -12.78 18.73
N VAL A 406 8.73 -11.77 18.98
CA VAL A 406 9.19 -10.39 19.19
C VAL A 406 9.76 -10.25 20.60
N THR A 407 11.06 -10.02 20.69
CA THR A 407 11.72 -9.62 21.94
C THR A 407 11.87 -8.11 21.99
N TRP A 408 11.85 -7.54 23.19
CA TRP A 408 12.26 -6.14 23.36
C TRP A 408 13.68 -5.95 22.79
N PRO A 409 13.99 -4.87 22.03
CA PRO A 409 13.21 -3.63 21.82
C PRO A 409 12.25 -3.62 20.61
N LEU A 410 12.14 -4.72 19.85
CA LEU A 410 11.34 -4.77 18.61
C LEU A 410 9.83 -4.59 18.84
N ASP A 411 9.33 -4.81 20.06
CA ASP A 411 7.93 -4.58 20.49
C ASP A 411 7.52 -3.09 20.43
N LEU A 412 8.48 -2.16 20.35
CA LEU A 412 8.17 -0.74 20.10
C LEU A 412 7.68 -0.50 18.67
N PHE A 413 8.10 -1.35 17.73
CA PHE A 413 7.78 -1.25 16.31
C PHE A 413 6.71 -2.25 15.88
N LEU A 414 6.89 -3.53 16.21
CA LEU A 414 6.01 -4.63 15.80
C LEU A 414 4.95 -4.91 16.86
N HIS A 415 3.68 -4.79 16.50
CA HIS A 415 2.59 -5.19 17.37
C HIS A 415 2.14 -6.63 17.10
N PRO A 416 1.58 -7.36 18.09
CA PRO A 416 1.03 -8.69 17.87
C PRO A 416 -0.03 -8.76 16.75
N SER A 417 -0.77 -7.67 16.49
CA SER A 417 -1.70 -7.58 15.35
C SER A 417 -1.00 -7.71 14.01
N ASP A 418 0.18 -7.13 13.89
CA ASP A 418 0.92 -7.03 12.64
C ASP A 418 1.47 -8.41 12.27
N LEU A 419 1.90 -9.17 13.29
CA LEU A 419 2.34 -10.55 13.16
C LEU A 419 1.21 -11.50 12.76
N GLN A 420 -0.02 -11.26 13.21
CA GLN A 420 -1.18 -12.05 12.76
C GLN A 420 -1.45 -11.84 11.26
N ILE A 421 -1.28 -10.61 10.77
CA ILE A 421 -1.39 -10.31 9.34
C ILE A 421 -0.30 -11.04 8.55
N TYR A 422 0.95 -11.01 9.02
CA TYR A 422 2.04 -11.77 8.40
C TYR A 422 1.76 -13.28 8.39
N ALA A 423 1.24 -13.85 9.48
CA ALA A 423 0.87 -15.25 9.55
C ALA A 423 -0.21 -15.62 8.51
N ALA A 424 -1.24 -14.78 8.36
CA ALA A 424 -2.28 -14.98 7.35
C ALA A 424 -1.73 -14.90 5.92
N LEU A 425 -0.86 -13.92 5.64
CA LEU A 425 -0.16 -13.80 4.36
C LEU A 425 0.72 -15.03 4.07
N PHE A 426 1.46 -15.51 5.07
CA PHE A 426 2.28 -16.72 4.96
C PHE A 426 1.43 -17.96 4.61
N SER A 427 0.31 -18.16 5.30
CA SER A 427 -0.58 -19.29 5.04
C SER A 427 -1.16 -19.26 3.63
N TYR A 428 -1.58 -18.07 3.16
CA TYR A 428 -2.07 -17.87 1.80
C TYR A 428 -0.98 -18.14 0.74
N LEU A 429 0.21 -17.52 0.88
CA LEU A 429 1.32 -17.67 -0.06
C LEU A 429 1.86 -19.10 -0.10
N SER A 430 1.96 -19.75 1.06
CA SER A 430 2.38 -21.15 1.15
C SER A 430 1.40 -22.09 0.47
N SER A 431 0.10 -21.84 0.61
CA SER A 431 -0.94 -22.61 -0.08
C SER A 431 -0.86 -22.42 -1.59
N LEU A 432 -0.77 -21.17 -2.06
CA LEU A 432 -0.63 -20.86 -3.49
C LEU A 432 0.62 -21.51 -4.10
N ARG A 433 1.78 -21.39 -3.44
CA ARG A 433 3.05 -21.95 -3.91
C ARG A 433 3.06 -23.48 -3.87
N LYS A 434 2.43 -24.09 -2.85
CA LYS A 434 2.23 -25.55 -2.79
C LYS A 434 1.40 -26.04 -3.97
N THR A 435 0.21 -25.46 -4.20
CA THR A 435 -0.67 -25.86 -5.31
C THR A 435 0.01 -25.64 -6.67
N HIS A 436 0.74 -24.53 -6.84
CA HIS A 436 1.53 -24.26 -8.04
C HIS A 436 2.60 -25.33 -8.29
N THR A 437 3.37 -25.69 -7.26
CA THR A 437 4.40 -26.74 -7.35
C THR A 437 3.79 -28.09 -7.71
N GLN A 438 2.68 -28.46 -7.07
CA GLN A 438 1.99 -29.74 -7.34
C GLN A 438 1.48 -29.86 -8.78
N ILE A 439 0.94 -28.78 -9.34
CA ILE A 439 0.49 -28.76 -10.75
C ILE A 439 1.67 -28.93 -11.72
N HIS A 440 2.81 -28.29 -11.44
CA HIS A 440 4.03 -28.50 -12.24
C HIS A 440 4.59 -29.92 -12.13
N THR A 441 4.55 -30.53 -10.94
CA THR A 441 4.90 -31.94 -10.75
C THR A 441 3.94 -32.85 -11.52
N CYS A 442 2.64 -32.56 -11.50
CA CYS A 442 1.63 -33.27 -12.29
C CYS A 442 1.90 -33.14 -13.80
N TRP A 443 2.20 -31.94 -14.32
CA TRP A 443 2.59 -31.73 -15.70
C TRP A 443 3.80 -32.58 -16.09
N THR A 444 4.81 -32.64 -15.22
CA THR A 444 6.01 -33.47 -15.43
C THR A 444 5.68 -34.96 -15.45
N SER A 445 4.80 -35.41 -14.55
CA SER A 445 4.31 -36.79 -14.48
C SER A 445 3.58 -37.19 -15.78
N LEU A 446 2.63 -36.37 -16.24
CA LEU A 446 1.91 -36.57 -17.50
C LEU A 446 2.85 -36.58 -18.71
N SER A 447 3.86 -35.70 -18.71
CA SER A 447 4.88 -35.63 -19.76
C SER A 447 5.74 -36.89 -19.82
N ASN A 448 6.12 -37.43 -18.66
CA ASN A 448 6.88 -38.67 -18.55
C ASN A 448 6.03 -39.88 -18.95
N ALA A 449 4.77 -39.95 -18.50
CA ALA A 449 3.84 -41.00 -18.87
C ALA A 449 3.58 -41.01 -20.39
N GLN A 450 3.37 -39.85 -21.01
CA GLN A 450 3.20 -39.75 -22.46
C GLN A 450 4.45 -40.23 -23.22
N ARG A 451 5.65 -39.83 -22.78
CA ARG A 451 6.91 -40.31 -23.36
C ARG A 451 7.06 -41.82 -23.21
N ALA A 452 6.68 -42.39 -22.07
CA ALA A 452 6.72 -43.82 -21.83
C ALA A 452 5.73 -44.58 -22.73
N ARG A 453 4.50 -44.08 -22.91
CA ARG A 453 3.49 -44.69 -23.80
C ARG A 453 3.94 -44.70 -25.27
N ARG A 454 4.46 -43.58 -25.78
CA ARG A 454 4.92 -43.46 -27.18
C ARG A 454 6.02 -44.44 -27.57
N ARG A 455 6.79 -44.97 -26.61
CA ARG A 455 7.77 -46.04 -26.86
C ARG A 455 7.12 -47.33 -27.35
N TRP A 456 5.87 -47.59 -26.95
CA TRP A 456 5.14 -48.82 -27.25
C TRP A 456 4.01 -48.63 -28.27
N THR A 457 3.42 -47.43 -28.36
CA THR A 457 2.27 -47.13 -29.24
C THR A 457 2.64 -46.26 -30.46
N GLY A 458 3.89 -45.80 -30.58
CA GLY A 458 4.33 -44.91 -31.65
C GLY A 458 3.60 -43.56 -31.63
N LEU A 459 3.01 -43.17 -32.76
CA LEU A 459 2.19 -41.94 -32.90
C LEU A 459 0.74 -42.12 -32.45
N GLY A 460 0.30 -43.36 -32.19
CA GLY A 460 -1.04 -43.66 -31.70
C GLY A 460 -1.13 -43.60 -30.18
N GLU A 461 -2.33 -43.37 -29.65
CA GLU A 461 -2.60 -43.34 -28.20
C GLU A 461 -2.91 -44.73 -27.60
N GLY A 462 -2.78 -45.80 -28.41
CA GLY A 462 -3.05 -47.20 -28.04
C GLY A 462 -4.54 -47.52 -27.91
N GLY A 463 -4.88 -48.81 -27.74
CA GLY A 463 -6.26 -49.29 -27.59
C GLY A 463 -6.85 -49.93 -28.87
N THR A 464 -8.13 -50.30 -28.81
CA THR A 464 -8.91 -50.78 -29.96
C THR A 464 -9.26 -49.62 -30.90
N ILE A 465 -9.67 -49.92 -32.13
CA ILE A 465 -10.05 -48.91 -33.14
C ILE A 465 -11.21 -48.04 -32.65
N GLU A 466 -12.11 -48.60 -31.84
CA GLU A 466 -13.29 -47.91 -31.28
C GLU A 466 -12.95 -46.98 -30.09
N ASP A 467 -11.89 -47.29 -29.32
CA ASP A 467 -11.49 -46.52 -28.14
C ASP A 467 -10.51 -45.38 -28.43
N LEU A 468 -9.85 -45.40 -29.59
CA LEU A 468 -8.77 -44.48 -29.94
C LEU A 468 -9.21 -43.00 -29.87
N GLU A 469 -10.41 -42.69 -30.34
CA GLU A 469 -10.95 -41.32 -30.32
C GLU A 469 -11.32 -40.86 -28.90
N VAL A 470 -11.84 -41.78 -28.06
CA VAL A 470 -12.22 -41.49 -26.67
C VAL A 470 -10.95 -41.21 -25.83
N ARG A 471 -9.90 -42.00 -26.01
CA ARG A 471 -8.59 -41.78 -25.35
C ARG A 471 -7.96 -40.44 -25.74
N LYS A 472 -8.01 -40.11 -27.03
CA LYS A 472 -7.50 -38.84 -27.57
C LYS A 472 -8.23 -37.64 -26.95
N ASN A 473 -9.55 -37.74 -26.84
CA ASN A 473 -10.36 -36.71 -26.20
C ASN A 473 -10.02 -36.57 -24.70
N LEU A 474 -9.91 -37.69 -23.97
CA LEU A 474 -9.52 -37.68 -22.55
C LEU A 474 -8.16 -37.03 -22.32
N LEU A 475 -7.15 -37.38 -23.12
CA LEU A 475 -5.84 -36.74 -23.04
C LEU A 475 -5.94 -35.25 -23.33
N ARG A 476 -6.64 -34.85 -24.40
CA ARG A 476 -6.80 -33.43 -24.75
C ARG A 476 -7.46 -32.64 -23.61
N CYS A 477 -8.48 -33.21 -22.97
CA CYS A 477 -9.12 -32.59 -21.83
C CYS A 477 -8.18 -32.53 -20.61
N GLY A 478 -7.48 -33.62 -20.28
CA GLY A 478 -6.54 -33.65 -19.15
C GLY A 478 -5.39 -32.65 -19.30
N TRP A 479 -4.75 -32.62 -20.47
CA TRP A 479 -3.71 -31.62 -20.80
C TRP A 479 -4.26 -30.19 -20.81
N GLY A 480 -5.49 -29.99 -21.31
CA GLY A 480 -6.17 -28.71 -21.26
C GLY A 480 -6.36 -28.21 -19.83
N VAL A 481 -6.87 -29.07 -18.93
CA VAL A 481 -7.08 -28.73 -17.51
C VAL A 481 -5.77 -28.33 -16.82
N VAL A 482 -4.71 -29.14 -16.94
CA VAL A 482 -3.42 -28.82 -16.29
C VAL A 482 -2.81 -27.55 -16.84
N ARG A 483 -2.91 -27.32 -18.15
CA ARG A 483 -2.46 -26.08 -18.78
C ARG A 483 -3.23 -24.87 -18.24
N ASP A 484 -4.55 -24.97 -18.16
CA ASP A 484 -5.41 -23.87 -17.71
C ASP A 484 -5.19 -23.58 -16.20
N MET A 485 -5.04 -24.62 -15.37
CA MET A 485 -4.66 -24.51 -13.96
C MET A 485 -3.27 -23.90 -13.77
N GLY A 486 -2.28 -24.39 -14.52
CA GLY A 486 -0.90 -23.89 -14.48
C GLY A 486 -0.84 -22.42 -14.86
N TRP A 487 -1.45 -22.04 -15.99
CA TRP A 487 -1.50 -20.65 -16.43
C TRP A 487 -2.15 -19.71 -15.40
N PHE A 488 -3.26 -20.11 -14.78
CA PHE A 488 -3.92 -19.31 -13.75
C PHE A 488 -3.00 -19.11 -12.54
N LEU A 489 -2.40 -20.19 -12.03
CA LEU A 489 -1.51 -20.14 -10.87
C LEU A 489 -0.21 -19.37 -11.16
N ASP A 490 0.38 -19.52 -12.36
CA ASP A 490 1.54 -18.74 -12.82
C ASP A 490 1.23 -17.24 -12.83
N THR A 491 0.07 -16.89 -13.38
CA THR A 491 -0.36 -15.48 -13.49
C THR A 491 -0.63 -14.88 -12.12
N LEU A 492 -1.31 -15.61 -11.24
CA LEU A 492 -1.63 -15.17 -9.88
C LEU A 492 -0.37 -15.05 -9.02
N LEU A 493 0.51 -16.07 -9.02
CA LEU A 493 1.75 -16.05 -8.26
C LEU A 493 2.70 -14.97 -8.76
N GLY A 494 2.85 -14.82 -10.08
CA GLY A 494 3.66 -13.76 -10.68
C GLY A 494 3.14 -12.35 -10.37
N TYR A 495 1.82 -12.17 -10.30
CA TYR A 495 1.22 -10.93 -9.84
C TYR A 495 1.54 -10.66 -8.35
N VAL A 496 1.24 -11.61 -7.46
CA VAL A 496 1.41 -11.43 -6.02
C VAL A 496 2.88 -11.20 -5.64
N MET A 497 3.81 -11.98 -6.19
CA MET A 497 5.22 -11.84 -5.85
C MET A 497 5.85 -10.58 -6.44
N THR A 498 5.67 -10.33 -7.75
CA THR A 498 6.40 -9.26 -8.46
C THR A 498 5.71 -7.91 -8.36
N HIS A 499 4.38 -7.85 -8.49
CA HIS A 499 3.64 -6.58 -8.58
C HIS A 499 3.14 -6.08 -7.23
N VAL A 500 2.95 -6.97 -6.26
CA VAL A 500 2.47 -6.61 -4.92
C VAL A 500 3.62 -6.64 -3.93
N ILE A 501 4.17 -7.83 -3.63
CA ILE A 501 5.15 -8.00 -2.55
C ILE A 501 6.44 -7.23 -2.84
N ASP A 502 7.07 -7.42 -4.01
CA ASP A 502 8.35 -6.75 -4.30
C ASP A 502 8.22 -5.23 -4.47
N VAL A 503 7.12 -4.74 -5.06
CA VAL A 503 6.88 -3.30 -5.23
C VAL A 503 6.67 -2.63 -3.88
N GLU A 504 5.76 -3.15 -3.06
CA GLU A 504 5.47 -2.56 -1.75
C GLU A 504 6.66 -2.71 -0.79
N PHE A 505 7.43 -3.81 -0.88
CA PHE A 505 8.62 -3.99 -0.07
C PHE A 505 9.73 -2.99 -0.45
N LYS A 506 9.98 -2.77 -1.75
CA LYS A 506 10.92 -1.74 -2.21
C LYS A 506 10.49 -0.36 -1.73
N ARG A 507 9.20 -0.04 -1.82
CA ARG A 507 8.63 1.22 -1.32
C ARG A 507 8.86 1.38 0.18
N LEU A 508 8.62 0.34 0.98
CA LEU A 508 8.91 0.36 2.41
C LEU A 508 10.40 0.63 2.66
N LYS A 509 11.30 -0.09 1.98
CA LYS A 509 12.76 0.12 2.08
C LYS A 509 13.20 1.52 1.66
N GLU A 510 12.58 2.12 0.64
CA GLU A 510 12.86 3.51 0.24
C GLU A 510 12.40 4.51 1.30
N LEU A 511 11.23 4.29 1.92
CA LEU A 511 10.71 5.13 3.00
C LEU A 511 11.56 5.03 4.28
N LEU A 512 12.08 3.83 4.59
CA LEU A 512 13.09 3.62 5.64
C LEU A 512 14.46 4.17 5.21
N GLY A 513 14.69 4.21 3.90
CA GLY A 513 15.92 4.53 3.19
C GLY A 513 16.36 5.99 3.27
N LYS A 514 15.40 6.92 3.14
CA LYS A 514 15.65 8.36 3.02
C LYS A 514 16.40 8.89 4.26
N PRO A 515 17.65 9.36 4.10
CA PRO A 515 18.37 10.00 5.20
C PRO A 515 17.77 11.38 5.47
N ASN A 516 17.46 11.66 6.73
CA ASN A 516 17.39 13.04 7.21
C ASN A 516 18.82 13.61 7.18
N GLY A 517 19.08 14.65 6.37
CA GLY A 517 20.31 15.45 6.52
C GLY A 517 20.28 16.27 7.82
N PRO A 518 21.41 16.84 8.31
CA PRO A 518 22.63 17.19 7.56
C PRO A 518 23.95 16.70 8.20
N GLY A 519 24.77 15.99 7.42
CA GLY A 519 26.17 15.70 7.77
C GLY A 519 27.12 16.63 7.04
N ARG A 520 27.47 17.77 7.66
CA ARG A 520 28.51 18.69 7.18
C ARG A 520 29.88 18.02 7.36
N GLY A 521 30.27 17.19 6.39
CA GLY A 521 31.64 16.71 6.24
C GLY A 521 32.55 17.87 5.87
N ARG A 522 33.28 18.40 6.85
CA ARG A 522 34.47 19.24 6.62
C ARG A 522 35.48 18.41 5.83
N THR A 523 35.62 18.66 4.54
CA THR A 523 36.86 18.39 3.80
C THR A 523 37.43 19.71 3.34
N ASN A 524 38.49 20.16 4.02
CA ASN A 524 39.40 21.17 3.51
C ASN A 524 40.04 20.65 2.22
N SER A 525 39.86 21.34 1.10
CA SER A 525 40.92 21.46 0.11
C SER A 525 40.82 22.80 -0.60
N MET A 526 41.93 23.53 -0.56
CA MET A 526 42.15 24.82 -1.21
C MET A 526 42.00 24.75 -2.73
N GLY A 527 41.62 25.87 -3.35
CA GLY A 527 41.67 26.03 -4.81
C GLY A 527 41.06 27.35 -5.28
N ALA A 528 41.94 28.33 -5.51
CA ALA A 528 41.71 29.73 -5.89
C ALA A 528 40.84 29.99 -7.14
N GLY A 529 40.22 31.18 -7.19
CA GLY A 529 39.89 31.87 -8.45
C GLY A 529 38.75 32.90 -8.35
N PRO A 530 38.84 34.11 -8.92
CA PRO A 530 38.32 35.31 -8.26
C PRO A 530 37.16 36.05 -8.97
N SER A 531 36.46 36.83 -8.13
CA SER A 531 35.90 38.18 -8.33
C SER A 531 34.94 38.52 -9.49
N LYS A 532 33.84 39.19 -9.10
CA LYS A 532 33.24 40.45 -9.62
C LYS A 532 31.73 40.42 -9.34
N SER A 533 31.00 41.48 -9.02
CA SER A 533 31.23 42.87 -8.58
C SER A 533 29.85 43.56 -8.58
N GLY A 534 29.56 44.38 -7.56
CA GLY A 534 28.59 45.49 -7.62
C GLY A 534 27.12 45.14 -7.31
N GLY A 535 26.36 45.89 -6.51
CA GLY A 535 26.64 47.15 -5.81
C GLY A 535 25.38 47.73 -5.13
N SER A 536 25.62 48.60 -4.14
CA SER A 536 24.75 49.64 -3.54
C SER A 536 23.56 49.18 -2.67
N LEU A 537 23.52 49.37 -1.34
CA LEU A 537 23.46 50.60 -0.50
C LEU A 537 22.27 51.51 -0.91
N THR A 538 21.25 51.73 -0.07
CA THR A 538 21.28 52.68 1.07
C THR A 538 20.05 52.55 2.03
N GLN A 539 20.33 52.70 3.35
CA GLN A 539 19.62 53.36 4.48
C GLN A 539 18.08 53.54 4.48
N GLY A 540 17.30 53.33 5.55
CA GLY A 540 17.61 52.97 6.94
C GLY A 540 16.38 53.00 7.89
N ILE A 541 16.55 52.30 9.02
CA ILE A 541 16.05 52.53 10.40
C ILE A 541 14.60 52.17 10.80
N SER A 542 14.55 51.30 11.81
CA SER A 542 13.58 51.09 12.92
C SER A 542 12.33 50.20 12.72
N GLY A 543 12.33 49.08 13.45
CA GLY A 543 11.18 48.21 13.70
C GLY A 543 11.59 46.83 14.23
N MET A 544 11.94 46.73 15.52
CA MET A 544 12.12 45.42 16.17
C MET A 544 10.77 44.71 16.27
N SER A 545 10.58 43.67 15.45
CA SER A 545 9.56 42.64 15.65
C SER A 545 10.21 41.28 15.39
N LEU A 546 10.55 40.58 16.47
CA LEU A 546 10.93 39.18 16.46
C LEU A 546 9.70 38.33 16.14
N ALA A 547 9.43 38.16 14.85
CA ALA A 547 8.72 37.02 14.31
C ALA A 547 9.69 36.30 13.39
N ALA A 548 10.22 35.15 13.82
CA ALA A 548 10.97 34.27 12.95
C ALA A 548 10.85 32.82 13.43
N ASP A 549 10.56 31.96 12.46
CA ASP A 549 10.88 30.54 12.38
C ASP A 549 9.93 29.53 13.04
N VAL A 550 8.77 29.38 12.40
CA VAL A 550 8.03 28.10 12.34
C VAL A 550 7.78 27.79 10.87
N ASP A 551 8.81 27.36 10.12
CA ASP A 551 8.62 26.70 8.81
C ASP A 551 9.88 25.95 8.33
N SER A 552 10.40 25.06 9.19
CA SER A 552 11.34 24.01 8.78
C SER A 552 11.20 22.77 9.66
N ALA A 553 10.03 22.12 9.61
CA ALA A 553 9.88 20.77 10.16
C ALA A 553 10.54 19.77 9.20
N GLY A 554 11.82 19.47 9.42
CA GLY A 554 12.43 18.26 8.89
C GLY A 554 11.62 17.04 9.38
N THR A 555 11.26 16.13 8.49
CA THR A 555 10.43 14.97 8.80
C THR A 555 11.21 13.97 9.66
N TYR A 556 11.26 14.17 10.97
CA TYR A 556 11.85 13.20 11.89
C TYR A 556 11.00 11.92 11.94
N LEU A 557 11.62 10.76 11.75
CA LEU A 557 10.98 9.45 11.84
C LEU A 557 10.67 9.12 13.31
N ASP A 558 9.47 9.48 13.77
CA ASP A 558 8.93 9.03 15.06
C ASP A 558 8.53 7.53 14.97
N PHE A 559 8.56 6.79 16.08
CA PHE A 559 8.14 5.38 16.09
C PHE A 559 6.67 5.21 15.72
N THR A 560 5.83 6.20 16.05
CA THR A 560 4.44 6.24 15.59
C THR A 560 4.36 6.39 14.08
N THR A 561 5.24 7.20 13.48
CA THR A 561 5.32 7.37 12.03
C THR A 561 5.81 6.09 11.37
N LEU A 562 6.85 5.45 11.94
CA LEU A 562 7.35 4.16 11.48
C LEU A 562 6.28 3.06 11.53
N ARG A 563 5.53 2.98 12.63
CA ARG A 563 4.43 2.04 12.77
C ARG A 563 3.29 2.33 11.79
N ASN A 564 2.97 3.59 11.54
CA ASN A 564 1.98 3.97 10.52
C ASN A 564 2.44 3.58 9.12
N ILE A 565 3.73 3.78 8.79
CA ILE A 565 4.32 3.35 7.52
C ILE A 565 4.19 1.83 7.37
N HIS A 566 4.53 1.06 8.39
CA HIS A 566 4.45 -0.41 8.36
C HIS A 566 3.01 -0.93 8.34
N ASN A 567 2.08 -0.32 9.08
CA ASN A 567 0.66 -0.64 8.99
C ASN A 567 0.10 -0.39 7.59
N THR A 568 0.46 0.75 6.98
CA THR A 568 0.05 1.07 5.61
C THR A 568 0.62 0.06 4.61
N TYR A 569 1.87 -0.36 4.82
CA TYR A 569 2.50 -1.42 4.02
C TYR A 569 1.73 -2.75 4.13
N LEU A 570 1.35 -3.17 5.34
CA LEU A 570 0.57 -4.39 5.56
C LEU A 570 -0.84 -4.33 4.96
N GLU A 571 -1.52 -3.18 5.09
CA GLU A 571 -2.84 -2.97 4.50
C GLU A 571 -2.81 -3.06 2.97
N ARG A 572 -1.76 -2.50 2.35
CA ARG A 572 -1.53 -2.61 0.91
C ARG A 572 -1.21 -4.03 0.48
N LEU A 573 -0.40 -4.77 1.25
CA LEU A 573 -0.14 -6.18 0.97
C LEU A 573 -1.41 -7.03 1.02
N LEU A 574 -2.25 -6.86 2.05
CA LEU A 574 -3.52 -7.58 2.17
C LEU A 574 -4.45 -7.29 1.00
N THR A 575 -4.57 -6.01 0.63
CA THR A 575 -5.44 -5.59 -0.47
C THR A 575 -4.90 -6.06 -1.82
N GLY A 576 -3.59 -5.93 -2.05
CA GLY A 576 -2.92 -6.42 -3.25
C GLY A 576 -2.98 -7.95 -3.39
N CYS A 577 -2.92 -8.70 -2.29
CA CYS A 577 -3.08 -10.16 -2.27
C CYS A 577 -4.55 -10.62 -2.39
N LEU A 578 -5.50 -9.70 -2.58
CA LEU A 578 -6.94 -9.96 -2.70
C LEU A 578 -7.60 -10.51 -1.42
N LEU A 579 -6.91 -10.47 -0.28
CA LEU A 579 -7.40 -10.96 1.01
C LEU A 579 -8.37 -9.98 1.69
N SER A 580 -8.34 -8.70 1.32
CA SER A 580 -9.28 -7.69 1.83
C SER A 580 -10.72 -7.91 1.34
N ASN A 581 -10.92 -8.61 0.21
CA ASN A 581 -12.25 -8.90 -0.32
C ASN A 581 -12.68 -10.34 0.03
N PRO A 582 -13.68 -10.52 0.92
CA PRO A 582 -14.12 -11.85 1.33
C PRO A 582 -14.73 -12.67 0.19
N ALA A 583 -15.35 -12.02 -0.81
CA ALA A 583 -15.95 -12.72 -1.94
C ALA A 583 -14.89 -13.36 -2.86
N LEU A 584 -13.78 -12.64 -3.12
CA LEU A 584 -12.65 -13.19 -3.90
C LEU A 584 -11.96 -14.31 -3.12
N THR A 585 -11.71 -14.08 -1.83
CA THR A 585 -11.08 -15.07 -0.95
C THR A 585 -11.89 -16.38 -0.89
N ALA A 586 -13.22 -16.28 -0.79
CA ALA A 586 -14.13 -17.43 -0.77
C ALA A 586 -14.12 -18.24 -2.08
N ILE A 587 -13.73 -17.66 -3.21
CA ILE A 587 -13.62 -18.35 -4.51
C ILE A 587 -12.22 -18.96 -4.68
N MET A 588 -11.17 -18.28 -4.21
CA MET A 588 -9.79 -18.73 -4.34
C MET A 588 -9.50 -20.05 -3.63
N ARG A 589 -10.08 -20.27 -2.45
CA ARG A 589 -9.92 -21.54 -1.71
C ARG A 589 -10.46 -22.76 -2.48
N PRO A 590 -11.72 -22.76 -2.97
CA PRO A 590 -12.22 -23.81 -3.86
C PRO A 590 -11.38 -24.02 -5.13
N ILE A 591 -10.78 -22.96 -5.70
CA ILE A 591 -9.88 -23.10 -6.85
C ILE A 591 -8.66 -23.95 -6.47
N PHE A 592 -8.01 -23.65 -5.34
CA PHE A 592 -6.87 -24.44 -4.86
C PHE A 592 -7.26 -25.88 -4.56
N GLU A 593 -8.39 -26.10 -3.89
CA GLU A 593 -8.91 -27.45 -3.60
C GLU A 593 -9.19 -28.26 -4.88
N VAL A 594 -9.72 -27.64 -5.93
CA VAL A 594 -9.98 -28.31 -7.22
C VAL A 594 -8.67 -28.66 -7.93
N CYS A 595 -7.67 -27.79 -7.87
CA CYS A 595 -6.32 -28.09 -8.36
C CYS A 595 -5.69 -29.27 -7.61
N GLU A 596 -5.73 -29.26 -6.28
CA GLU A 596 -5.22 -30.37 -5.45
C GLU A 596 -5.98 -31.67 -5.73
N ARG A 597 -7.32 -31.61 -5.87
CA ARG A 597 -8.15 -32.77 -6.23
C ARG A 597 -7.74 -33.35 -7.58
N PHE A 598 -7.45 -32.53 -8.58
CA PHE A 598 -7.01 -33.01 -9.89
C PHE A 598 -5.66 -33.73 -9.78
N VAL A 599 -4.66 -33.12 -9.12
CA VAL A 599 -3.33 -33.72 -8.93
C VAL A 599 -3.44 -35.04 -8.19
N ALA A 600 -4.19 -35.08 -7.08
CA ALA A 600 -4.37 -36.29 -6.28
C ALA A 600 -5.02 -37.45 -7.08
N GLN A 601 -5.96 -37.15 -7.99
CA GLN A 601 -6.56 -38.18 -8.85
C GLN A 601 -5.56 -38.71 -9.90
N VAL A 602 -4.76 -37.83 -10.50
CA VAL A 602 -3.71 -38.23 -11.45
C VAL A 602 -2.63 -39.07 -10.77
N GLU A 603 -2.20 -38.69 -9.57
CA GLU A 603 -1.26 -39.48 -8.76
C GLU A 603 -1.85 -40.84 -8.38
N ARG A 604 -3.11 -40.90 -7.95
CA ARG A 604 -3.82 -42.16 -7.66
C ARG A 604 -3.88 -43.08 -8.88
N TRP A 605 -3.95 -42.53 -10.08
CA TRP A 605 -3.95 -43.28 -11.34
C TRP A 605 -2.57 -43.70 -11.83
N GLY A 606 -1.50 -43.40 -11.08
CA GLY A 606 -0.13 -43.76 -11.43
C GLY A 606 0.60 -42.69 -12.25
N GLY A 607 0.16 -41.43 -12.19
CA GLY A 607 0.81 -40.31 -12.87
C GLY A 607 0.34 -40.05 -14.30
N ASP A 608 -0.77 -40.68 -14.70
CA ASP A 608 -1.34 -40.57 -16.04
C ASP A 608 -2.87 -40.52 -16.02
N VAL A 609 -3.45 -39.74 -16.92
CA VAL A 609 -4.92 -39.69 -17.09
C VAL A 609 -5.42 -40.94 -17.82
N LEU A 610 -4.62 -41.52 -18.73
CA LEU A 610 -4.99 -42.76 -19.40
C LEU A 610 -4.73 -44.00 -18.53
N PRO A 611 -5.61 -45.01 -18.55
CA PRO A 611 -5.31 -46.31 -17.98
C PRO A 611 -4.16 -46.98 -18.75
N ALA A 612 -3.37 -47.81 -18.07
CA ALA A 612 -2.36 -48.61 -18.76
C ALA A 612 -3.04 -49.69 -19.61
N LEU A 613 -2.55 -49.89 -20.83
CA LEU A 613 -3.14 -50.77 -21.85
C LEU A 613 -3.31 -52.24 -21.38
N LEU A 614 -2.47 -52.70 -20.44
CA LEU A 614 -2.51 -54.06 -19.90
C LEU A 614 -3.69 -54.29 -18.94
N PHE A 615 -4.15 -53.26 -18.21
CA PHE A 615 -5.30 -53.38 -17.31
C PHE A 615 -6.63 -53.37 -18.06
N GLU A 616 -6.62 -52.89 -19.31
CA GLU A 616 -7.80 -52.72 -20.16
C GLU A 616 -8.09 -53.97 -21.00
N GLY A 617 -7.14 -54.90 -21.09
CA GLY A 617 -7.19 -56.07 -21.98
C GLY A 617 -6.70 -57.39 -21.41
N SER A 618 -6.50 -57.52 -20.09
CA SER A 618 -6.03 -58.77 -19.49
C SER A 618 -6.77 -59.04 -18.18
N LEU A 619 -7.90 -59.78 -18.25
CA LEU A 619 -8.33 -60.82 -17.29
C LEU A 619 -9.81 -61.27 -17.38
N ALA A 620 -10.59 -60.90 -18.40
CA ALA A 620 -11.87 -61.58 -18.65
C ALA A 620 -12.07 -61.82 -20.15
N GLY A 621 -11.82 -63.07 -20.57
CA GLY A 621 -12.47 -63.59 -21.77
C GLY A 621 -13.99 -63.53 -21.59
N ASP A 622 -14.69 -63.32 -22.70
CA ASP A 622 -16.15 -63.50 -22.86
C ASP A 622 -17.13 -62.39 -22.46
N SER A 623 -16.73 -61.10 -22.41
CA SER A 623 -17.74 -60.04 -22.55
C SER A 623 -17.24 -58.82 -23.31
N ALA A 624 -17.89 -58.55 -24.45
CA ALA A 624 -17.62 -57.40 -25.32
C ALA A 624 -17.96 -56.04 -24.68
N ASP A 625 -18.53 -56.02 -23.46
CA ASP A 625 -19.00 -54.81 -22.77
C ASP A 625 -17.94 -54.12 -21.88
N GLY A 626 -16.71 -54.66 -21.75
CA GLY A 626 -15.71 -54.18 -20.79
C GLY A 626 -14.59 -53.28 -21.33
N VAL A 627 -14.39 -53.23 -22.65
CA VAL A 627 -13.26 -52.49 -23.27
C VAL A 627 -13.59 -50.99 -23.30
N GLY A 628 -12.69 -50.15 -22.78
CA GLY A 628 -12.88 -48.70 -22.67
C GLY A 628 -13.70 -48.21 -21.46
N ALA A 629 -14.19 -49.10 -20.58
CA ALA A 629 -14.97 -48.71 -19.40
C ALA A 629 -14.19 -47.81 -18.43
N MET A 630 -12.91 -48.12 -18.17
CA MET A 630 -12.05 -47.30 -17.31
C MET A 630 -11.73 -45.93 -17.93
N VAL A 631 -11.63 -45.84 -19.27
CA VAL A 631 -11.41 -44.57 -19.98
C VAL A 631 -12.65 -43.68 -19.83
N LYS A 632 -13.85 -44.25 -19.96
CA LYS A 632 -15.12 -43.53 -19.74
C LYS A 632 -15.27 -43.06 -18.29
N GLU A 633 -14.90 -43.89 -17.30
CA GLU A 633 -14.92 -43.51 -15.88
C GLU A 633 -13.99 -42.31 -15.62
N ARG A 634 -12.74 -42.38 -16.08
CA ARG A 634 -11.77 -41.28 -15.92
C ARG A 634 -12.20 -40.01 -16.66
N TRP A 635 -12.84 -40.15 -17.84
CA TRP A 635 -13.41 -39.02 -18.57
C TRP A 635 -14.46 -38.25 -17.78
N VAL A 636 -15.39 -38.95 -17.13
CA VAL A 636 -16.43 -38.30 -16.32
C VAL A 636 -15.78 -37.45 -15.21
N VAL A 637 -14.78 -38.00 -14.51
CA VAL A 637 -14.08 -37.29 -13.43
C VAL A 637 -13.32 -36.07 -13.95
N VAL A 638 -12.54 -36.22 -15.02
CA VAL A 638 -11.74 -35.11 -15.58
C VAL A 638 -12.64 -34.02 -16.18
N ALA A 639 -13.72 -34.39 -16.84
CA ALA A 639 -14.69 -33.45 -17.40
C ALA A 639 -15.45 -32.69 -16.29
N GLU A 640 -15.81 -33.36 -15.20
CA GLU A 640 -16.43 -32.73 -14.02
C GLU A 640 -15.49 -31.69 -13.39
N ILE A 641 -14.21 -32.06 -13.20
CA ILE A 641 -13.18 -31.15 -12.66
C ILE A 641 -13.00 -29.94 -13.60
N ASN A 642 -12.86 -30.16 -14.91
CA ASN A 642 -12.72 -29.09 -15.90
C ASN A 642 -13.90 -28.11 -15.84
N ARG A 643 -15.13 -28.62 -15.80
CA ARG A 643 -16.35 -27.79 -15.71
C ARG A 643 -16.40 -27.00 -14.41
N THR A 644 -16.01 -27.62 -13.30
CA THR A 644 -16.03 -26.98 -11.98
C THR A 644 -14.97 -25.87 -11.91
N PHE A 645 -13.75 -26.15 -12.38
CA PHE A 645 -12.66 -25.18 -12.44
C PHE A 645 -13.03 -23.96 -13.31
N ARG A 646 -13.60 -24.19 -14.50
CA ARG A 646 -14.05 -23.11 -15.39
C ARG A 646 -15.11 -22.21 -14.76
N LYS A 647 -16.11 -22.80 -14.09
CA LYS A 647 -17.14 -22.02 -13.37
C LYS A 647 -16.55 -21.17 -12.24
N LEU A 648 -15.58 -21.72 -11.50
CA LEU A 648 -14.90 -20.98 -10.44
C LEU A 648 -14.05 -19.84 -11.01
N LEU A 649 -13.37 -20.05 -12.14
CA LEU A 649 -12.65 -18.99 -12.84
C LEU A 649 -13.59 -17.90 -13.33
N GLU A 650 -14.71 -18.25 -13.96
CA GLU A 650 -15.74 -17.29 -14.39
C GLU A 650 -16.24 -16.44 -13.21
N ALA A 651 -16.59 -17.08 -12.09
CA ALA A 651 -17.00 -16.38 -10.88
C ALA A 651 -15.88 -15.48 -10.31
N PHE A 652 -14.64 -15.95 -10.32
CA PHE A 652 -13.48 -15.16 -9.91
C PHE A 652 -13.32 -13.90 -10.77
N TYR A 653 -13.45 -14.02 -12.09
CA TYR A 653 -13.40 -12.89 -13.02
C TYR A 653 -14.53 -11.90 -12.82
N GLU A 654 -15.76 -12.39 -12.65
CA GLU A 654 -16.91 -11.53 -12.36
C GLU A 654 -16.68 -10.72 -11.08
N GLN A 655 -16.27 -11.37 -9.99
CA GLN A 655 -16.00 -10.67 -8.72
C GLN A 655 -14.82 -9.69 -8.80
N LEU A 656 -13.77 -10.04 -9.56
CA LEU A 656 -12.62 -9.16 -9.76
C LEU A 656 -13.03 -7.91 -10.55
N SER A 657 -13.84 -8.07 -11.60
CA SER A 657 -14.37 -6.97 -12.41
C SER A 657 -15.32 -6.06 -11.61
N LEU A 658 -16.17 -6.64 -10.76
CA LEU A 658 -17.07 -5.89 -9.88
C LEU A 658 -16.27 -5.05 -8.88
N SER A 659 -15.19 -5.60 -8.33
CA SER A 659 -14.29 -4.92 -7.40
C SER A 659 -13.60 -3.69 -8.02
N THR A 660 -13.31 -3.73 -9.32
CA THR A 660 -12.73 -2.58 -10.06
C THR A 660 -13.78 -1.51 -10.42
N SER A 661 -15.06 -1.89 -10.53
CA SER A 661 -16.15 -1.00 -10.94
C SER A 661 -16.76 -0.17 -9.80
N GLN A 662 -16.68 -0.63 -8.54
CA GLN A 662 -17.24 0.09 -7.39
C GLN A 662 -16.23 1.08 -6.79
N GLN A 663 -16.70 2.30 -6.52
CA GLN A 663 -15.95 3.37 -5.82
C GLN A 663 -15.70 3.01 -4.33
N PRO A 664 -14.69 3.60 -3.66
CA PRO A 664 -14.53 3.46 -2.22
C PRO A 664 -15.55 4.33 -1.47
N PHE A 665 -16.43 3.69 -0.70
CA PHE A 665 -17.03 4.15 0.56
C PHE A 665 -17.17 5.67 0.84
N THR A 666 -18.28 6.26 0.41
CA THR A 666 -18.96 7.38 1.10
C THR A 666 -20.47 7.18 1.14
N ALA A 667 -20.96 6.12 1.77
CA ALA A 667 -22.35 6.08 2.21
C ALA A 667 -22.47 6.83 3.54
N THR A 668 -22.75 8.13 3.45
CA THR A 668 -23.55 8.79 4.48
C THR A 668 -24.95 8.22 4.42
N ASN A 669 -25.56 8.05 5.59
CA ASN A 669 -26.91 7.58 5.81
C ASN A 669 -27.89 8.12 4.77
N ASP A 670 -28.59 7.21 4.08
CA ASP A 670 -29.97 7.47 3.72
C ASP A 670 -30.79 6.21 4.02
N ALA A 671 -31.24 6.13 5.27
CA ALA A 671 -32.20 5.16 5.74
C ALA A 671 -33.60 5.71 5.44
N SER A 672 -34.13 5.41 4.25
CA SER A 672 -35.57 5.51 3.98
C SER A 672 -35.93 4.74 2.71
N LYS A 673 -36.85 3.77 2.87
CA LYS A 673 -37.40 2.81 1.87
C LYS A 673 -36.48 1.59 1.67
N SER A 674 -36.75 0.41 2.19
CA SER A 674 -38.04 -0.26 2.40
C SER A 674 -37.95 -1.29 3.53
N ILE A 675 -38.99 -1.28 4.36
CA ILE A 675 -39.32 -2.25 5.39
C ILE A 675 -40.09 -3.41 4.72
N LEU A 676 -40.01 -4.60 5.36
CA LEU A 676 -40.71 -5.89 5.13
C LEU A 676 -39.73 -6.94 4.55
N VAL A 677 -39.28 -8.00 5.24
CA VAL A 677 -39.85 -8.82 6.32
C VAL A 677 -38.74 -9.61 7.06
N ASN A 678 -38.97 -9.79 8.37
CA ASN A 678 -38.43 -10.78 9.32
C ASN A 678 -37.11 -10.53 10.08
N ALA A 679 -37.33 -10.10 11.32
CA ALA A 679 -36.44 -10.08 12.46
C ALA A 679 -36.13 -11.49 12.99
N SER A 680 -34.86 -11.70 13.37
CA SER A 680 -34.43 -12.08 14.72
C SER A 680 -33.00 -12.59 14.66
N VAL A 681 -32.04 -11.89 15.25
CA VAL A 681 -30.97 -12.42 16.13
C VAL A 681 -30.23 -11.19 16.67
N ALA A 682 -30.49 -10.87 17.94
CA ALA A 682 -29.61 -10.10 18.80
C ALA A 682 -28.70 -11.07 19.57
N ASN A 683 -27.51 -10.60 19.91
CA ASN A 683 -26.53 -11.17 20.83
C ASN A 683 -25.71 -12.38 20.35
N ALA A 684 -24.59 -12.07 19.67
CA ALA A 684 -23.22 -12.46 20.08
C ALA A 684 -22.22 -12.10 18.96
N SER A 685 -21.76 -10.85 18.93
CA SER A 685 -20.71 -10.39 18.00
C SER A 685 -19.67 -9.59 18.79
N SER A 686 -18.59 -10.24 19.21
CA SER A 686 -17.54 -9.58 20.01
C SER A 686 -16.11 -9.83 19.53
N PHE A 687 -15.88 -10.43 18.35
CA PHE A 687 -14.49 -10.80 17.98
C PHE A 687 -13.98 -10.45 16.58
N HIS A 688 -14.78 -9.96 15.64
CA HIS A 688 -14.23 -9.45 14.37
C HIS A 688 -15.06 -8.28 13.85
N HIS A 689 -14.87 -7.08 14.43
CA HIS A 689 -15.08 -5.76 13.80
C HIS A 689 -14.94 -4.67 14.87
N THR A 690 -13.72 -4.34 15.30
CA THR A 690 -13.54 -3.12 16.12
C THR A 690 -12.22 -2.38 15.96
N PHE A 691 -11.37 -2.75 15.01
CA PHE A 691 -10.16 -1.99 14.73
C PHE A 691 -9.90 -1.99 13.23
N ILE A 692 -10.26 -0.89 12.56
CA ILE A 692 -9.63 -0.24 11.39
C ILE A 692 -10.69 0.75 10.87
N ARG A 693 -10.69 1.95 11.48
CA ARG A 693 -11.02 3.25 10.86
C ARG A 693 -10.85 4.34 11.92
N ARG A 694 -9.65 4.91 12.05
CA ARG A 694 -9.53 6.26 12.65
C ARG A 694 -10.07 7.24 11.62
N LYS A 695 -11.26 7.77 11.91
CA LYS A 695 -11.95 8.80 11.12
C LYS A 695 -11.10 10.08 11.18
N GLY A 696 -10.39 10.39 10.09
CA GLY A 696 -9.65 11.65 9.94
C GLY A 696 -8.32 11.49 9.23
N GLY A 697 -8.35 11.42 7.90
CA GLY A 697 -7.17 11.49 7.05
C GLY A 697 -7.62 11.66 5.60
N LYS A 698 -7.22 12.77 4.96
CA LYS A 698 -7.47 13.03 3.53
C LYS A 698 -6.98 11.84 2.71
N GLY A 699 -7.78 11.41 1.72
CA GLY A 699 -7.45 10.30 0.83
C GLY A 699 -6.05 10.47 0.24
N LEU A 700 -5.17 9.52 0.51
CA LEU A 700 -3.79 9.47 0.04
C LEU A 700 -3.73 8.80 -1.34
N GLU A 701 -2.79 9.23 -2.18
CA GLU A 701 -2.49 8.77 -3.56
C GLU A 701 -2.44 7.24 -3.81
N GLY A 702 -2.47 6.40 -2.77
CA GLY A 702 -2.28 4.95 -2.87
C GLY A 702 -3.48 4.15 -3.39
N ASP A 703 -4.71 4.66 -3.28
CA ASP A 703 -5.92 3.89 -3.68
C ASP A 703 -6.00 3.72 -5.22
N GLY A 704 -5.44 4.69 -5.96
CA GLY A 704 -5.28 4.61 -7.41
C GLY A 704 -4.23 3.60 -7.86
N GLU A 705 -3.19 3.35 -7.06
CA GLU A 705 -2.12 2.39 -7.39
C GLU A 705 -2.59 0.95 -7.18
N VAL A 706 -3.28 0.67 -6.05
CA VAL A 706 -3.89 -0.65 -5.78
C VAL A 706 -4.89 -1.02 -6.89
N ARG A 707 -5.70 -0.05 -7.31
CA ARG A 707 -6.60 -0.21 -8.45
C ARG A 707 -5.85 -0.54 -9.75
N ARG A 708 -4.74 0.15 -10.05
CA ARG A 708 -3.89 -0.14 -11.22
C ARG A 708 -3.28 -1.55 -11.15
N HIS A 709 -2.91 -2.03 -9.96
CA HIS A 709 -2.41 -3.40 -9.79
C HIS A 709 -3.49 -4.45 -10.11
N ILE A 710 -4.71 -4.25 -9.62
CA ILE A 710 -5.85 -5.12 -9.92
C ILE A 710 -6.24 -5.06 -11.40
N GLU A 711 -6.21 -3.87 -12.01
CA GLU A 711 -6.44 -3.67 -13.45
C GLU A 711 -5.37 -4.38 -14.30
N ARG A 712 -4.09 -4.36 -13.88
CA ARG A 712 -3.02 -5.13 -14.52
C ARG A 712 -3.21 -6.65 -14.38
N LEU A 713 -3.70 -7.12 -13.23
CA LEU A 713 -4.04 -8.53 -13.03
C LEU A 713 -5.19 -8.93 -13.97
N LEU A 714 -6.24 -8.12 -14.05
CA LEU A 714 -7.35 -8.33 -14.99
C LEU A 714 -6.85 -8.39 -16.43
N LEU A 715 -6.01 -7.45 -16.87
CA LEU A 715 -5.44 -7.44 -18.22
C LEU A 715 -4.60 -8.70 -18.52
N ARG A 716 -3.79 -9.15 -17.56
CA ARG A 716 -2.97 -10.37 -17.72
C ARG A 716 -3.83 -11.63 -17.80
N LEU A 717 -4.94 -11.65 -17.08
CA LEU A 717 -5.88 -12.76 -17.14
C LEU A 717 -6.76 -12.71 -18.41
N ASP A 718 -7.13 -11.53 -18.89
CA ASP A 718 -7.94 -11.35 -20.12
C ASP A 718 -7.15 -11.66 -21.40
N PHE A 719 -5.82 -11.48 -21.40
CA PHE A 719 -4.98 -11.70 -22.59
C PHE A 719 -5.01 -13.14 -23.13
N ASN A 720 -5.46 -14.12 -22.32
CA ASN A 720 -5.62 -15.53 -22.73
C ASN A 720 -7.08 -16.03 -22.74
N ALA A 721 -8.06 -15.24 -22.30
CA ALA A 721 -9.47 -15.63 -22.33
C ALA A 721 -10.00 -15.84 -23.77
N GLY A 722 -9.30 -15.28 -24.78
CA GLY A 722 -9.56 -15.52 -26.20
C GLY A 722 -9.42 -16.99 -26.66
N GLN A 723 -8.80 -17.87 -25.87
CA GLN A 723 -8.77 -19.32 -26.13
C GLN A 723 -9.82 -20.13 -25.35
N MET A 724 -10.56 -19.50 -24.43
CA MET A 724 -11.48 -20.18 -23.49
C MET A 724 -12.97 -19.97 -23.82
N ALA A 725 -13.32 -19.14 -24.81
CA ALA A 725 -14.70 -18.82 -25.14
C ALA A 725 -15.26 -19.66 -26.31
N GLY A 726 -15.58 -20.92 -26.03
CA GLY A 726 -16.64 -21.61 -26.77
C GLY A 726 -17.99 -21.22 -26.15
N SER A 727 -18.76 -20.41 -26.87
CA SER A 727 -20.19 -20.10 -26.62
C SER A 727 -20.56 -19.46 -25.27
N SER A 728 -20.61 -18.13 -25.20
CA SER A 728 -21.61 -17.44 -24.35
C SER A 728 -21.87 -16.01 -24.85
N VAL A 729 -23.14 -15.70 -25.05
CA VAL A 729 -23.69 -14.41 -25.54
C VAL A 729 -23.42 -13.25 -24.56
N ALA A 730 -23.02 -13.55 -23.31
CA ALA A 730 -22.65 -12.54 -22.31
C ALA A 730 -21.33 -11.80 -22.64
N ALA A 731 -20.36 -12.49 -23.26
CA ALA A 731 -19.08 -11.89 -23.67
C ALA A 731 -19.24 -10.84 -24.79
N SER A 732 -20.29 -10.97 -25.61
CA SER A 732 -20.64 -10.01 -26.67
C SER A 732 -21.21 -8.70 -26.10
N ARG A 733 -21.94 -8.74 -24.98
CA ARG A 733 -22.45 -7.53 -24.32
C ARG A 733 -21.38 -6.82 -23.49
N LEU A 734 -20.51 -7.59 -22.84
CA LEU A 734 -19.37 -7.06 -22.07
C LEU A 734 -18.28 -6.45 -22.96
N SER A 735 -17.96 -7.03 -24.12
CA SER A 735 -17.06 -6.39 -25.11
C SER A 735 -17.64 -5.08 -25.67
N HIS A 736 -18.96 -4.95 -25.74
CA HIS A 736 -19.64 -3.73 -26.18
C HIS A 736 -19.71 -2.66 -25.08
N GLN A 737 -19.89 -3.05 -23.81
CA GLN A 737 -19.86 -2.13 -22.65
C GLN A 737 -18.43 -1.73 -22.24
N LEU A 738 -17.43 -2.61 -22.39
CA LEU A 738 -16.01 -2.29 -22.21
C LEU A 738 -15.48 -1.42 -23.34
N ARG A 739 -15.98 -1.53 -24.59
CA ARG A 739 -15.75 -0.49 -25.62
C ARG A 739 -16.34 0.87 -25.24
N LEU A 740 -17.41 0.88 -24.46
CA LEU A 740 -18.11 2.08 -23.97
C LEU A 740 -17.53 2.68 -22.67
N LEU A 741 -16.71 1.92 -21.93
CA LEU A 741 -16.02 2.39 -20.71
C LEU A 741 -14.51 2.58 -20.91
N ALA A 742 -13.88 1.79 -21.80
CA ALA A 742 -12.56 2.11 -22.33
C ALA A 742 -12.59 3.50 -22.98
N THR A 743 -13.70 3.89 -23.62
CA THR A 743 -13.93 5.25 -24.16
C THR A 743 -14.02 6.36 -23.10
N LYS A 744 -14.10 6.05 -21.79
CA LYS A 744 -14.04 7.08 -20.72
C LYS A 744 -12.67 7.22 -20.06
N ALA A 745 -11.82 6.18 -20.10
CA ALA A 745 -10.41 6.28 -19.67
C ALA A 745 -9.45 6.58 -20.84
N THR A 746 -9.89 6.46 -22.08
CA THR A 746 -9.13 6.80 -23.31
C THR A 746 -9.44 8.18 -23.85
N ASN A 747 -9.80 9.14 -23.00
CA ASN A 747 -10.02 10.51 -23.46
C ASN A 747 -8.74 11.25 -23.93
N MET A 748 -7.60 10.56 -24.03
CA MET A 748 -6.39 11.10 -24.65
C MET A 748 -5.65 10.17 -25.65
N ALA A 749 -6.18 8.98 -26.03
CA ALA A 749 -5.37 7.99 -26.77
C ALA A 749 -5.99 7.24 -27.97
N ALA A 750 -7.22 7.50 -28.44
CA ALA A 750 -7.75 6.77 -29.61
C ALA A 750 -8.24 7.69 -30.73
N GLN A 751 -7.31 8.46 -31.32
CA GLN A 751 -7.59 9.17 -32.58
C GLN A 751 -7.40 8.28 -33.82
N TYR A 752 -6.52 7.26 -33.74
CA TYR A 752 -6.15 6.39 -34.86
C TYR A 752 -6.40 4.91 -34.54
N THR A 753 -6.92 4.15 -35.50
CA THR A 753 -7.19 2.71 -35.36
C THR A 753 -6.79 1.94 -36.63
N PRO A 754 -6.24 0.71 -36.52
CA PRO A 754 -5.88 -0.08 -37.69
C PRO A 754 -7.11 -0.78 -38.31
N ARG A 755 -7.23 -0.71 -39.63
CA ARG A 755 -8.14 -1.52 -40.47
C ARG A 755 -7.33 -2.67 -41.10
N LEU A 756 -7.67 -3.90 -40.72
CA LEU A 756 -6.91 -5.08 -41.15
C LEU A 756 -7.60 -5.76 -42.34
N ILE A 757 -6.83 -6.01 -43.40
CA ILE A 757 -7.29 -6.71 -44.59
C ILE A 757 -6.61 -8.08 -44.64
N GLY A 758 -7.41 -9.14 -44.75
CA GLY A 758 -6.90 -10.51 -44.85
C GLY A 758 -6.29 -11.08 -43.55
N ALA A 759 -5.60 -12.22 -43.70
CA ALA A 759 -4.95 -12.93 -42.59
C ALA A 759 -3.48 -12.47 -42.46
N PRO A 760 -2.99 -12.11 -41.27
CA PRO A 760 -1.55 -11.88 -41.08
C PRO A 760 -0.70 -13.06 -41.56
N ASN A 761 0.56 -12.81 -41.95
CA ASN A 761 1.46 -13.79 -42.58
C ASN A 761 0.96 -14.33 -43.94
N THR A 762 0.23 -13.50 -44.71
CA THR A 762 -0.14 -13.80 -46.10
C THR A 762 0.24 -12.65 -47.02
N LEU A 763 0.41 -12.92 -48.32
CA LEU A 763 0.79 -11.90 -49.32
C LEU A 763 -0.27 -10.80 -49.48
N ASP A 764 -1.54 -11.13 -49.21
CA ASP A 764 -2.68 -10.22 -49.33
C ASP A 764 -2.91 -9.35 -48.08
N HIS A 765 -2.14 -9.58 -47.01
CA HIS A 765 -2.34 -8.84 -45.76
C HIS A 765 -1.96 -7.38 -45.89
N ARG A 766 -2.86 -6.48 -45.51
CA ARG A 766 -2.63 -5.03 -45.44
C ARG A 766 -3.18 -4.48 -44.14
N VAL A 767 -2.49 -3.47 -43.58
CA VAL A 767 -2.96 -2.71 -42.43
C VAL A 767 -3.07 -1.24 -42.84
N PHE A 768 -4.30 -0.77 -43.02
CA PHE A 768 -4.59 0.64 -43.22
C PHE A 768 -4.77 1.33 -41.85
N ILE A 769 -4.51 2.63 -41.76
CA ILE A 769 -4.80 3.42 -40.56
C ILE A 769 -6.06 4.25 -40.79
N GLU A 770 -6.96 4.27 -39.81
CA GLU A 770 -8.17 5.07 -39.83
C GLU A 770 -8.11 6.18 -38.78
N ARG A 771 -8.61 7.37 -39.12
CA ARG A 771 -8.92 8.46 -38.19
C ARG A 771 -10.40 8.76 -38.30
N ASN A 772 -11.15 8.61 -37.20
CA ASN A 772 -12.61 8.82 -37.19
C ASN A 772 -13.36 8.01 -38.28
N GLY A 773 -12.90 6.79 -38.58
CA GLY A 773 -13.51 5.90 -39.60
C GLY A 773 -13.10 6.19 -41.06
N GLN A 774 -12.25 7.19 -41.29
CA GLN A 774 -11.68 7.51 -42.59
C GLN A 774 -10.26 6.97 -42.69
N VAL A 775 -9.95 6.19 -43.73
CA VAL A 775 -8.57 5.77 -44.03
C VAL A 775 -7.71 6.99 -44.29
N VAL A 776 -6.57 7.04 -43.62
CA VAL A 776 -5.53 8.06 -43.73
C VAL A 776 -4.20 7.38 -44.09
N SER A 777 -3.38 8.06 -44.87
CA SER A 777 -2.01 7.62 -45.16
C SER A 777 -1.12 7.74 -43.91
N PRO A 778 -0.49 6.64 -43.44
CA PRO A 778 0.50 6.72 -42.37
C PRO A 778 1.77 7.48 -42.78
N PHE A 779 2.00 7.67 -44.08
CA PHE A 779 3.15 8.42 -44.57
C PHE A 779 2.84 9.93 -44.65
N HIS A 780 1.62 10.32 -45.01
CA HIS A 780 1.33 11.72 -45.39
C HIS A 780 0.30 12.44 -44.51
N ASP A 781 -0.73 11.73 -44.03
CA ASP A 781 -1.90 12.36 -43.39
C ASP A 781 -1.74 12.50 -41.86
N ILE A 782 -0.90 11.68 -41.23
CA ILE A 782 -0.64 11.75 -39.79
C ILE A 782 0.39 12.86 -39.56
N PRO A 783 0.12 13.87 -38.72
CA PRO A 783 1.09 14.93 -38.45
C PRO A 783 2.37 14.40 -37.81
N LEU A 784 3.54 14.91 -38.21
CA LEU A 784 4.82 14.59 -37.56
C LEU A 784 4.80 14.99 -36.07
N PHE A 785 4.38 16.21 -35.77
CA PHE A 785 4.33 16.72 -34.40
C PHE A 785 2.96 16.44 -33.75
N ALA A 786 2.99 15.76 -32.60
CA ALA A 786 1.84 15.66 -31.71
C ALA A 786 1.70 16.91 -30.84
N ASP A 787 2.84 17.46 -30.41
CA ASP A 787 2.97 18.72 -29.69
C ASP A 787 4.32 19.36 -30.02
N GLU A 788 4.29 20.35 -30.91
CA GLU A 788 5.48 21.05 -31.41
C GLU A 788 6.19 21.85 -30.30
N ASN A 789 5.43 22.42 -29.35
CA ASN A 789 6.01 23.23 -28.27
C ASN A 789 6.86 22.40 -27.30
N ASN A 790 6.49 21.14 -27.10
CA ASN A 790 7.17 20.21 -26.21
C ASN A 790 8.10 19.22 -26.95
N GLY A 791 8.21 19.33 -28.28
CA GLY A 791 9.02 18.42 -29.10
C GLY A 791 8.55 16.97 -29.05
N ILE A 792 7.24 16.74 -28.98
CA ILE A 792 6.63 15.41 -28.99
C ILE A 792 6.16 15.07 -30.40
N LEU A 793 6.63 13.93 -30.92
CA LEU A 793 6.37 13.48 -32.28
C LEU A 793 5.42 12.28 -32.29
N ASN A 794 4.68 12.08 -33.39
CA ASN A 794 3.95 10.84 -33.64
C ASN A 794 4.86 9.86 -34.38
N MET A 795 4.91 8.61 -33.93
CA MET A 795 5.56 7.48 -34.62
C MET A 795 4.50 6.46 -35.02
N ILE A 796 4.64 5.86 -36.20
CA ILE A 796 3.81 4.71 -36.64
C ILE A 796 4.60 3.44 -36.37
N VAL A 797 4.07 2.54 -35.53
CA VAL A 797 4.68 1.24 -35.28
C VAL A 797 4.38 0.30 -36.44
N GLU A 798 5.42 -0.18 -37.11
CA GLU A 798 5.31 -1.15 -38.20
C GLU A 798 5.57 -2.57 -37.70
N VAL A 799 6.64 -2.75 -36.92
CA VAL A 799 7.06 -4.04 -36.37
C VAL A 799 7.05 -3.99 -34.84
N PRO A 800 6.14 -4.74 -34.19
CA PRO A 800 6.13 -4.88 -32.75
C PRO A 800 7.40 -5.51 -32.21
N ARG A 801 7.83 -5.05 -31.04
CA ARG A 801 8.98 -5.61 -30.32
C ARG A 801 8.87 -7.13 -30.17
N TRP A 802 10.00 -7.80 -30.38
CA TRP A 802 10.22 -9.25 -30.33
C TRP A 802 9.57 -10.05 -31.46
N THR A 803 9.06 -9.40 -32.51
CA THR A 803 8.52 -10.10 -33.69
C THR A 803 9.53 -10.15 -34.83
N ASN A 804 9.37 -11.12 -35.75
CA ASN A 804 10.30 -11.36 -36.85
C ASN A 804 9.79 -10.86 -38.21
N ALA A 805 8.48 -10.60 -38.35
CA ALA A 805 7.89 -10.19 -39.63
C ALA A 805 8.37 -8.78 -39.99
N LYS A 806 9.02 -8.63 -41.15
CA LYS A 806 9.43 -7.30 -41.64
C LYS A 806 8.21 -6.63 -42.28
N MET A 807 7.54 -5.79 -41.51
CA MET A 807 6.39 -4.99 -41.92
C MET A 807 6.86 -3.57 -42.23
N GLU A 808 6.36 -2.99 -43.31
CA GLU A 808 6.76 -1.65 -43.78
C GLU A 808 5.57 -0.92 -44.43
N ILE A 809 5.54 0.41 -44.29
CA ILE A 809 4.64 1.33 -44.97
C ILE A 809 4.88 1.20 -46.46
N SER A 810 3.84 0.86 -47.21
CA SER A 810 3.96 0.68 -48.65
C SER A 810 4.14 2.03 -49.35
N LYS A 811 5.28 2.23 -50.01
CA LYS A 811 5.55 3.43 -50.81
C LYS A 811 4.69 3.56 -52.07
N GLU A 812 4.32 2.43 -52.68
CA GLU A 812 3.69 2.40 -54.01
C GLU A 812 2.15 2.29 -53.98
N GLU A 813 1.58 1.82 -52.86
CA GLU A 813 0.14 1.56 -52.76
C GLU A 813 -0.60 2.81 -52.28
N ALA A 814 -1.80 3.05 -52.83
CA ALA A 814 -2.61 4.20 -52.45
C ALA A 814 -2.91 4.20 -50.94
N PHE A 815 -2.74 5.36 -50.30
CA PHE A 815 -2.83 5.55 -48.84
C PHE A 815 -1.87 4.69 -48.00
N ASN A 816 -0.79 4.21 -48.61
CA ASN A 816 0.39 3.65 -47.97
C ASN A 816 0.09 2.63 -46.83
N PRO A 817 -0.71 1.58 -47.07
CA PRO A 817 -0.94 0.56 -46.04
C PRO A 817 0.37 -0.10 -45.61
N ILE A 818 0.45 -0.52 -44.35
CA ILE A 818 1.56 -1.33 -43.86
C ILE A 818 1.37 -2.75 -44.38
N LYS A 819 2.42 -3.31 -44.99
CA LYS A 819 2.44 -4.67 -45.54
C LYS A 819 3.75 -5.36 -45.21
N GLN A 820 3.75 -6.68 -45.26
CA GLN A 820 4.98 -7.44 -45.05
C GLN A 820 5.85 -7.40 -46.32
N ASP A 821 7.15 -7.15 -46.15
CA ASP A 821 8.13 -7.16 -47.23
C ASP A 821 8.19 -8.55 -47.92
N ILE A 822 8.37 -8.56 -49.23
CA ILE A 822 8.39 -9.77 -50.07
C ILE A 822 9.76 -9.89 -50.72
N LYS A 823 10.50 -10.95 -50.35
CA LYS A 823 11.82 -11.25 -50.90
C LYS A 823 11.76 -12.58 -51.65
N LYS A 824 12.10 -12.58 -52.95
CA LYS A 824 12.06 -13.78 -53.82
C LYS A 824 10.69 -14.49 -53.81
N GLY A 825 9.59 -13.73 -53.82
CA GLY A 825 8.22 -14.25 -53.84
C GLY A 825 7.73 -14.87 -52.52
N ARG A 826 8.48 -14.70 -51.41
CA ARG A 826 8.09 -15.15 -50.08
C ARG A 826 8.09 -13.98 -49.10
N LEU A 827 7.20 -14.07 -48.11
CA LEU A 827 7.14 -13.12 -46.99
C LEU A 827 8.46 -13.13 -46.22
N ARG A 828 8.99 -11.93 -45.95
CA ARG A 828 10.28 -11.75 -45.31
C ARG A 828 10.13 -11.79 -43.78
N PHE A 829 10.95 -12.63 -43.16
CA PHE A 829 11.13 -12.68 -41.71
C PHE A 829 12.61 -12.50 -41.39
N VAL A 830 12.92 -11.56 -40.50
CA VAL A 830 14.27 -11.40 -39.95
C VAL A 830 14.60 -12.61 -39.08
N ARG A 831 15.82 -13.13 -39.21
CA ARG A 831 16.27 -14.31 -38.46
C ARG A 831 16.71 -13.94 -37.05
N ASN A 832 16.59 -14.88 -36.11
CA ASN A 832 17.09 -14.70 -34.75
C ASN A 832 18.60 -14.88 -34.70
N CYS A 833 19.36 -13.81 -34.47
CA CYS A 833 20.82 -13.85 -34.29
C CYS A 833 21.13 -13.80 -32.80
N PHE A 834 21.65 -14.88 -32.19
CA PHE A 834 21.89 -14.93 -30.75
C PHE A 834 22.83 -13.79 -30.30
N PRO A 835 22.48 -13.00 -29.26
CA PRO A 835 21.37 -13.19 -28.31
C PRO A 835 20.04 -12.50 -28.66
N HIS A 836 19.92 -11.88 -29.84
CA HIS A 836 18.77 -11.09 -30.25
C HIS A 836 17.63 -11.90 -30.89
N HIS A 837 16.41 -11.72 -30.38
CA HIS A 837 15.18 -12.32 -30.92
C HIS A 837 14.36 -11.28 -31.69
N GLY A 838 14.13 -11.51 -32.99
CA GLY A 838 13.37 -10.58 -33.83
C GLY A 838 13.90 -9.15 -33.74
N TYR A 839 13.01 -8.16 -33.86
CA TYR A 839 13.31 -6.76 -33.57
C TYR A 839 13.31 -6.53 -32.06
N ILE A 840 14.36 -5.90 -31.52
CA ILE A 840 14.51 -5.76 -30.06
C ILE A 840 13.89 -4.48 -29.48
N TRP A 841 13.24 -3.67 -30.34
CA TRP A 841 12.47 -2.46 -30.04
C TRP A 841 11.12 -2.52 -30.76
N ASN A 842 10.19 -1.60 -30.45
CA ASN A 842 9.12 -1.32 -31.41
C ASN A 842 9.74 -0.53 -32.56
N TYR A 843 9.64 -1.07 -33.77
CA TYR A 843 10.24 -0.48 -34.96
C TYR A 843 9.15 0.10 -35.85
N GLY A 844 9.46 1.20 -36.50
CA GLY A 844 8.53 1.87 -37.40
C GLY A 844 9.13 3.13 -37.97
N ALA A 845 8.28 4.08 -38.38
CA ALA A 845 8.75 5.30 -39.01
C ALA A 845 8.02 6.55 -38.50
N PHE A 846 8.65 7.70 -38.70
CA PHE A 846 7.99 8.99 -38.56
C PHE A 846 7.12 9.29 -39.78
N PRO A 847 5.89 9.79 -39.60
CA PRO A 847 5.09 10.28 -40.71
C PRO A 847 5.63 11.62 -41.18
N GLN A 848 5.33 11.99 -42.42
CA GLN A 848 5.71 13.27 -43.00
C GLN A 848 7.22 13.53 -42.99
N THR A 849 8.05 12.48 -43.04
CA THR A 849 9.50 12.58 -43.21
C THR A 849 9.90 11.71 -44.39
N TRP A 850 10.89 12.11 -45.18
CA TRP A 850 11.36 11.34 -46.32
C TRP A 850 12.85 11.53 -46.52
N GLU A 851 13.58 10.42 -46.67
CA GLU A 851 15.02 10.42 -46.95
C GLU A 851 15.28 10.53 -48.46
N ASP A 852 15.45 11.76 -48.95
CA ASP A 852 15.57 12.06 -50.38
C ASP A 852 16.81 11.39 -51.02
N PRO A 853 16.64 10.44 -51.96
CA PRO A 853 17.76 9.75 -52.61
C PRO A 853 18.56 10.66 -53.56
N ALA A 854 18.03 11.83 -53.94
CA ALA A 854 18.78 12.80 -54.73
C ALA A 854 19.78 13.61 -53.89
N GLN A 855 19.65 13.59 -52.56
CA GLN A 855 20.48 14.36 -51.64
C GLN A 855 21.54 13.47 -51.00
N MET A 856 22.81 13.83 -51.19
CA MET A 856 23.93 13.21 -50.47
C MET A 856 24.18 13.96 -49.17
N HIS A 857 24.15 13.27 -48.04
CA HIS A 857 24.39 13.88 -46.75
C HIS A 857 25.90 14.13 -46.53
N ALA A 858 26.26 15.32 -46.02
CA ALA A 858 27.64 15.81 -46.04
C ALA A 858 28.62 14.98 -45.19
N GLU A 859 28.14 14.44 -44.07
CA GLU A 859 28.99 13.68 -43.13
C GLU A 859 29.04 12.18 -43.43
N THR A 860 27.93 11.60 -43.92
CA THR A 860 27.84 10.16 -44.25
C THR A 860 28.33 9.88 -45.67
N LYS A 861 28.34 10.89 -46.56
CA LYS A 861 28.73 10.82 -47.98
C LYS A 861 27.95 9.76 -48.77
N ALA A 862 26.72 9.52 -48.36
CA ALA A 862 25.80 8.56 -48.97
C ALA A 862 24.44 9.25 -49.24
N GLN A 863 23.68 8.72 -50.19
CA GLN A 863 22.35 9.22 -50.57
C GLN A 863 21.29 8.74 -49.58
N GLY A 864 20.12 9.39 -49.48
CA GLY A 864 19.00 8.85 -48.69
C GLY A 864 18.45 7.54 -49.25
N ASP A 865 17.84 6.71 -48.42
CA ASP A 865 17.33 5.37 -48.76
C ASP A 865 15.92 5.37 -49.41
N ASN A 866 15.36 6.56 -49.64
CA ASN A 866 14.04 6.75 -50.24
C ASN A 866 12.88 6.16 -49.40
N ASP A 867 13.04 6.04 -48.08
CA ASP A 867 12.01 5.63 -47.13
C ASP A 867 11.60 6.78 -46.19
N PRO A 868 10.47 6.63 -45.45
CA PRO A 868 10.19 7.49 -44.32
C PRO A 868 11.19 7.22 -43.18
N LEU A 869 11.56 8.27 -42.46
CA LEU A 869 12.65 8.20 -41.47
C LEU A 869 12.38 7.15 -40.38
N ASP A 870 13.31 6.21 -40.23
CA ASP A 870 13.16 5.03 -39.37
C ASP A 870 13.34 5.34 -37.87
N VAL A 871 12.55 4.64 -37.04
CA VAL A 871 12.41 4.91 -35.61
C VAL A 871 12.43 3.63 -34.77
N CYS A 872 13.24 3.67 -33.72
CA CYS A 872 13.45 2.62 -32.72
C CYS A 872 12.91 3.10 -31.36
N GLU A 873 11.70 2.68 -31.01
CA GLU A 873 11.08 3.03 -29.72
C GLU A 873 11.45 2.01 -28.65
N ILE A 874 12.19 2.48 -27.63
CA ILE A 874 12.89 1.62 -26.67
C ILE A 874 12.13 1.32 -25.37
N GLY A 875 10.89 1.81 -25.24
CA GLY A 875 10.06 1.64 -24.05
C GLY A 875 9.69 0.19 -23.74
N GLU A 876 9.14 -0.02 -22.54
CA GLU A 876 8.82 -1.35 -22.02
C GLU A 876 7.59 -1.98 -22.68
N GLN A 877 6.65 -1.16 -23.18
CA GLN A 877 5.40 -1.64 -23.77
C GLN A 877 5.60 -2.16 -25.18
N VAL A 878 5.22 -3.42 -25.45
CA VAL A 878 5.16 -3.98 -26.80
C VAL A 878 3.97 -3.37 -27.56
N GLY A 879 4.24 -2.73 -28.70
CA GLY A 879 3.22 -2.11 -29.54
C GLY A 879 2.49 -3.09 -30.46
N TYR A 880 1.64 -2.57 -31.34
CA TYR A 880 0.99 -3.36 -32.40
C TYR A 880 1.13 -2.67 -33.77
N VAL A 881 1.03 -3.45 -34.86
CA VAL A 881 1.17 -2.95 -36.24
C VAL A 881 0.11 -1.87 -36.52
N GLY A 882 0.54 -0.69 -36.98
CA GLY A 882 -0.31 0.47 -37.23
C GLY A 882 -0.65 1.29 -35.99
N GLN A 883 -0.04 1.02 -34.83
CA GLN A 883 -0.20 1.86 -33.65
C GLN A 883 0.50 3.20 -33.85
N VAL A 884 -0.20 4.30 -33.56
CA VAL A 884 0.40 5.63 -33.48
C VAL A 884 0.81 5.91 -32.04
N LYS A 885 2.11 6.09 -31.79
CA LYS A 885 2.66 6.40 -30.46
C LYS A 885 3.16 7.83 -30.41
N GLN A 886 2.97 8.50 -29.27
CA GLN A 886 3.55 9.81 -29.00
C GLN A 886 4.91 9.59 -28.34
N VAL A 887 5.97 10.05 -28.98
CA VAL A 887 7.34 9.73 -28.59
C VAL A 887 8.18 11.00 -28.46
N LYS A 888 9.24 10.89 -27.66
CA LYS A 888 10.28 11.91 -27.57
C LYS A 888 11.61 11.37 -28.06
N VAL A 889 12.36 12.23 -28.73
CA VAL A 889 13.65 11.90 -29.36
C VAL A 889 14.76 11.87 -28.31
N LEU A 890 15.62 10.86 -28.39
CA LEU A 890 16.78 10.67 -27.51
C LEU A 890 18.10 10.75 -28.28
N GLY A 891 18.14 10.23 -29.50
CA GLY A 891 19.34 10.24 -30.33
C GLY A 891 19.10 9.57 -31.69
N ILE A 892 20.16 9.34 -32.46
CA ILE A 892 20.09 8.76 -33.80
C ILE A 892 21.35 7.98 -34.16
N MET A 893 21.22 6.93 -34.98
CA MET A 893 22.34 6.16 -35.52
C MET A 893 22.32 6.20 -37.05
N ALA A 894 23.49 6.24 -37.68
CA ALA A 894 23.66 6.27 -39.13
C ALA A 894 24.15 4.91 -39.63
N LEU A 895 23.26 4.10 -40.21
CA LEU A 895 23.63 2.87 -40.90
C LEU A 895 24.02 3.22 -42.34
N LEU A 896 25.10 2.60 -42.85
CA LEU A 896 25.49 2.69 -44.25
C LEU A 896 25.14 1.37 -44.93
N ASP A 897 24.06 1.36 -45.71
CA ASP A 897 23.58 0.19 -46.43
C ASP A 897 23.79 0.36 -47.93
N GLU A 898 24.70 -0.41 -48.51
CA GLU A 898 24.90 -0.49 -49.98
C GLU A 898 25.10 0.86 -50.70
N GLY A 899 25.56 1.90 -50.00
CA GLY A 899 25.80 3.26 -50.55
C GLY A 899 24.74 4.30 -50.15
N GLU A 900 23.73 3.88 -49.39
CA GLU A 900 22.65 4.70 -48.85
C GLU A 900 22.88 4.97 -47.35
N THR A 901 22.48 6.15 -46.90
CA THR A 901 22.36 6.51 -45.49
C THR A 901 20.98 6.11 -45.05
N ASP A 902 20.93 5.25 -44.04
CA ASP A 902 19.71 4.76 -43.43
C ASP A 902 19.73 5.19 -41.95
N TRP A 903 18.96 6.22 -41.63
CA TRP A 903 18.95 6.86 -40.32
C TRP A 903 17.99 6.17 -39.34
N LYS A 904 18.49 5.76 -38.18
CA LYS A 904 17.71 5.07 -37.14
C LYS A 904 17.56 5.95 -35.90
N VAL A 905 16.42 6.63 -35.76
CA VAL A 905 16.15 7.51 -34.62
C VAL A 905 15.78 6.69 -33.39
N ILE A 906 16.40 6.99 -32.25
CA ILE A 906 16.12 6.35 -30.97
C ILE A 906 15.17 7.26 -30.18
N VAL A 907 14.02 6.71 -29.80
CA VAL A 907 12.95 7.44 -29.12
C VAL A 907 12.38 6.65 -27.96
N VAL A 908 11.68 7.32 -27.06
CA VAL A 908 10.89 6.67 -26.00
C VAL A 908 9.47 7.21 -26.00
N ASP A 909 8.50 6.33 -25.78
CA ASP A 909 7.11 6.72 -25.55
C ASP A 909 7.01 7.70 -24.37
N VAL A 910 6.25 8.79 -24.51
CA VAL A 910 6.02 9.76 -23.44
C VAL A 910 5.29 9.15 -22.24
N GLN A 911 4.58 8.04 -22.44
CA GLN A 911 3.89 7.27 -21.41
C GLN A 911 4.76 6.20 -20.75
N ASP A 912 6.01 6.00 -21.22
CA ASP A 912 6.92 5.04 -20.62
C ASP A 912 7.32 5.45 -19.19
N PRO A 913 7.40 4.52 -18.22
CA PRO A 913 7.80 4.85 -16.85
C PRO A 913 9.18 5.50 -16.71
N LEU A 914 10.10 5.19 -17.62
CA LEU A 914 11.44 5.78 -17.68
C LEU A 914 11.51 7.05 -18.52
N ALA A 915 10.43 7.43 -19.22
CA ALA A 915 10.41 8.63 -20.07
C ALA A 915 10.98 9.84 -19.33
N SER A 916 10.49 10.17 -18.13
CA SER A 916 10.99 11.35 -17.37
C SER A 916 12.51 11.37 -17.10
N LYS A 917 13.17 10.21 -17.14
CA LYS A 917 14.61 10.06 -16.89
C LYS A 917 15.47 10.00 -18.15
N LEU A 918 14.87 9.73 -19.32
CA LEU A 918 15.57 9.60 -20.60
C LEU A 918 15.38 10.87 -21.42
N ASN A 919 16.34 11.78 -21.45
CA ASN A 919 16.18 13.06 -22.19
C ASN A 919 17.21 13.26 -23.30
N ASP A 920 18.31 12.51 -23.27
CA ASP A 920 19.33 12.46 -24.30
C ASP A 920 19.91 11.04 -24.43
N ILE A 921 20.76 10.81 -25.41
CA ILE A 921 21.30 9.48 -25.72
C ILE A 921 22.15 8.92 -24.57
N GLU A 922 22.83 9.78 -23.81
CA GLU A 922 23.65 9.38 -22.65
C GLU A 922 22.80 8.87 -21.48
N ASP A 923 21.55 9.33 -21.35
CA ASP A 923 20.64 8.84 -20.32
C ASP A 923 20.22 7.39 -20.61
N VAL A 924 20.17 7.00 -21.89
CA VAL A 924 19.89 5.61 -22.28
C VAL A 924 20.99 4.69 -21.75
N GLU A 925 22.26 5.03 -21.92
CA GLU A 925 23.36 4.21 -21.40
C GLU A 925 23.39 4.20 -19.86
N ARG A 926 22.99 5.31 -19.21
CA ARG A 926 22.92 5.41 -17.75
C ARG A 926 21.80 4.56 -17.13
N HIS A 927 20.62 4.55 -17.74
CA HIS A 927 19.41 3.94 -17.18
C HIS A 927 19.05 2.59 -17.81
N LEU A 928 19.52 2.33 -19.03
CA LEU A 928 19.33 1.11 -19.82
C LEU A 928 20.70 0.63 -20.38
N PRO A 929 21.68 0.34 -19.50
CA PRO A 929 23.06 0.06 -19.92
C PRO A 929 23.13 -1.13 -20.87
N GLY A 930 23.93 -0.98 -21.94
CA GLY A 930 24.10 -2.00 -22.97
C GLY A 930 23.01 -2.05 -24.04
N LEU A 931 21.92 -1.27 -23.93
CA LEU A 931 20.87 -1.25 -24.95
C LEU A 931 21.36 -0.65 -26.28
N ILE A 932 22.09 0.47 -26.24
CA ILE A 932 22.65 1.10 -27.45
C ILE A 932 23.64 0.16 -28.14
N ARG A 933 24.47 -0.52 -27.35
CA ARG A 933 25.38 -1.55 -27.85
C ARG A 933 24.64 -2.70 -28.52
N ALA A 934 23.57 -3.20 -27.88
CA ALA A 934 22.72 -4.26 -28.45
C ALA A 934 22.03 -3.80 -29.74
N THR A 935 21.60 -2.54 -29.82
CA THR A 935 21.00 -1.93 -31.02
C THR A 935 22.00 -1.87 -32.17
N ASN A 936 23.21 -1.37 -31.89
CA ASN A 936 24.31 -1.35 -32.86
C ASN A 936 24.64 -2.76 -33.37
N GLU A 937 24.83 -3.71 -32.44
CA GLU A 937 25.16 -5.09 -32.77
C GLU A 937 24.07 -5.75 -33.61
N TRP A 938 22.80 -5.52 -33.27
CA TRP A 938 21.65 -6.02 -34.04
C TRP A 938 21.70 -5.53 -35.49
N PHE A 939 21.81 -4.21 -35.70
CA PHE A 939 21.86 -3.62 -37.04
C PHE A 939 23.12 -4.04 -37.81
N ARG A 940 24.23 -4.32 -37.13
CA ARG A 940 25.44 -4.83 -37.78
C ARG A 940 25.23 -6.23 -38.37
N ILE A 941 24.54 -7.12 -37.65
CA ILE A 941 24.55 -8.56 -37.94
C ILE A 941 23.25 -9.14 -38.52
N TYR A 942 22.12 -8.43 -38.47
CA TYR A 942 20.80 -9.01 -38.81
C TYR A 942 20.68 -9.51 -40.27
N LYS A 943 21.49 -8.98 -41.19
CA LYS A 943 21.51 -9.39 -42.61
C LYS A 943 22.47 -10.55 -42.91
N ILE A 944 23.35 -10.93 -41.97
CA ILE A 944 24.34 -12.01 -42.18
C ILE A 944 23.65 -13.37 -42.46
N PRO A 945 22.58 -13.77 -41.76
CA PRO A 945 21.86 -15.01 -42.08
C PRO A 945 21.28 -15.07 -43.49
N ASP A 946 21.07 -13.91 -44.12
CA ASP A 946 20.59 -13.78 -45.50
C ASP A 946 21.74 -13.84 -46.54
N GLY A 947 22.98 -14.02 -46.10
CA GLY A 947 24.18 -14.10 -46.95
C GLY A 947 24.78 -12.73 -47.33
N LYS A 948 24.37 -11.65 -46.67
CA LYS A 948 24.98 -10.32 -46.83
C LYS A 948 26.16 -10.14 -45.84
N PRO A 949 27.14 -9.26 -46.13
CA PRO A 949 28.20 -8.92 -45.18
C PRO A 949 27.66 -8.14 -43.96
N GLU A 950 28.52 -7.90 -42.97
CA GLU A 950 28.22 -6.98 -41.86
C GLU A 950 27.92 -5.58 -42.38
N ASN A 951 26.90 -4.93 -41.82
CA ASN A 951 26.60 -3.53 -42.17
C ASN A 951 27.64 -2.59 -41.54
N ALA A 952 27.98 -1.54 -42.27
CA ALA A 952 28.84 -0.47 -41.78
C ALA A 952 28.01 0.65 -41.15
N PHE A 953 28.63 1.45 -40.28
CA PHE A 953 28.03 2.63 -39.70
C PHE A 953 28.89 3.86 -40.01
N ALA A 954 28.25 5.02 -40.18
CA ALA A 954 28.97 6.27 -40.06
C ALA A 954 29.29 6.57 -38.59
N PHE A 955 30.14 7.56 -38.34
CA PHE A 955 30.56 7.96 -36.99
C PHE A 955 31.10 6.81 -36.12
N SER A 956 31.70 5.80 -36.73
CA SER A 956 32.20 4.60 -36.04
C SER A 956 31.14 3.84 -35.22
N GLY A 957 29.85 3.97 -35.57
CA GLY A 957 28.74 3.31 -34.87
C GLY A 957 28.26 4.00 -33.60
N GLU A 958 28.77 5.19 -33.29
CA GLU A 958 28.31 6.01 -32.17
C GLU A 958 26.92 6.61 -32.46
N ALA A 959 26.01 6.50 -31.50
CA ALA A 959 24.72 7.18 -31.56
C ALA A 959 24.90 8.68 -31.25
N LYS A 960 24.38 9.54 -32.12
CA LYS A 960 24.39 11.00 -31.92
C LYS A 960 23.27 11.42 -30.98
N ASN A 961 23.49 12.54 -30.31
CA ASN A 961 22.58 13.08 -29.30
C ASN A 961 21.26 13.58 -29.90
N ARG A 962 20.31 13.89 -29.01
CA ARG A 962 18.96 14.36 -29.37
C ARG A 962 19.00 15.57 -30.30
N LYS A 963 19.88 16.55 -30.06
CA LYS A 963 19.94 17.77 -30.85
C LYS A 963 20.22 17.47 -32.33
N TYR A 964 21.24 16.66 -32.58
CA TYR A 964 21.59 16.24 -33.95
C TYR A 964 20.47 15.41 -34.59
N ALA A 965 19.86 14.50 -33.82
CA ALA A 965 18.71 13.74 -34.29
C ALA A 965 17.54 14.64 -34.73
N THR A 966 17.25 15.69 -33.96
CA THR A 966 16.20 16.67 -34.30
C THR A 966 16.52 17.45 -35.58
N GLU A 967 17.78 17.81 -35.81
CA GLU A 967 18.21 18.47 -37.06
C GLU A 967 17.92 17.57 -38.28
N ILE A 968 18.32 16.30 -38.23
CA ILE A 968 18.03 15.31 -39.30
C ILE A 968 16.52 15.12 -39.51
N ILE A 969 15.73 15.01 -38.43
CA ILE A 969 14.27 14.88 -38.54
C ILE A 969 13.66 16.07 -39.28
N HIS A 970 14.11 17.30 -38.99
CA HIS A 970 13.63 18.49 -39.71
C HIS A 970 14.05 18.50 -41.17
N GLU A 971 15.28 18.07 -41.50
CA GLU A 971 15.74 17.94 -42.89
C GLU A 971 14.86 16.97 -43.68
N CYS A 972 14.59 15.78 -43.14
CA CYS A 972 13.70 14.78 -43.75
C CYS A 972 12.26 15.28 -43.85
N HIS A 973 11.79 16.06 -42.87
CA HIS A 973 10.45 16.67 -42.91
C HIS A 973 10.32 17.72 -44.01
N GLU A 974 11.35 18.56 -44.21
CA GLU A 974 11.39 19.52 -45.32
C GLU A 974 11.50 18.83 -46.68
N ALA A 975 12.25 17.72 -46.77
CA ALA A 975 12.29 16.90 -47.98
C ALA A 975 10.92 16.30 -48.32
N TRP A 976 10.19 15.75 -47.32
CA TRP A 976 8.81 15.32 -47.51
C TRP A 976 7.88 16.49 -47.90
N ARG A 977 8.07 17.68 -47.33
CA ARG A 977 7.26 18.86 -47.69
C ARG A 977 7.41 19.19 -49.18
N ARG A 978 8.64 19.17 -49.70
CA ARG A 978 8.91 19.35 -51.14
C ARG A 978 8.28 18.25 -51.99
N LEU A 979 8.31 17.00 -51.52
CA LEU A 979 7.67 15.86 -52.20
C LEU A 979 6.15 16.03 -52.28
N ILE A 980 5.49 16.33 -51.15
CA ILE A 980 4.03 16.41 -51.08
C ILE A 980 3.48 17.68 -51.74
N SER A 981 4.26 18.77 -51.81
CA SER A 981 3.91 19.99 -52.55
C SER A 981 4.09 19.85 -54.07
N GLY A 982 4.86 18.84 -54.50
CA GLY A 982 5.21 18.60 -55.92
C GLY A 982 6.44 19.37 -56.41
N GLU A 983 7.20 20.00 -55.52
CA GLU A 983 8.51 20.60 -55.82
C GLU A 983 9.56 19.53 -56.14
N SER A 984 9.50 18.40 -55.44
CA SER A 984 10.25 17.18 -55.77
C SER A 984 9.34 16.19 -56.52
N PRO A 985 9.80 15.56 -57.61
CA PRO A 985 8.97 14.63 -58.38
C PRO A 985 8.70 13.35 -57.60
N ALA A 986 7.42 13.02 -57.37
CA ALA A 986 7.04 11.75 -56.73
C ALA A 986 7.31 10.51 -57.60
N LYS A 987 7.51 10.70 -58.90
CA LYS A 987 7.81 9.64 -59.87
C LYS A 987 9.02 10.01 -60.70
N THR A 988 10.02 9.14 -60.68
CA THR A 988 11.26 9.24 -61.44
C THR A 988 11.57 7.92 -62.14
N ALA A 989 12.71 7.81 -62.81
CA ALA A 989 13.19 6.52 -63.33
C ALA A 989 13.66 5.57 -62.22
N SER A 990 13.98 6.08 -61.01
CA SER A 990 14.50 5.30 -59.88
C SER A 990 13.44 4.93 -58.85
N TYR A 991 12.34 5.67 -58.74
CA TYR A 991 11.27 5.38 -57.77
C TYR A 991 9.88 5.89 -58.21
N ASP A 992 8.83 5.30 -57.65
CA ASP A 992 7.41 5.67 -57.86
C ASP A 992 6.68 5.72 -56.50
N LEU A 993 6.56 6.91 -55.91
CA LEU A 993 5.96 7.12 -54.60
C LEU A 993 4.49 7.52 -54.73
N SER A 994 3.61 6.79 -54.07
CA SER A 994 2.20 7.15 -53.93
C SER A 994 2.03 8.24 -52.89
N ILE A 995 1.72 9.45 -53.36
CA ILE A 995 1.45 10.65 -52.55
C ILE A 995 -0.03 10.86 -52.20
N HIS A 996 -0.86 9.82 -52.34
CA HIS A 996 -2.31 9.89 -52.07
C HIS A 996 -2.60 10.20 -50.61
N ASN A 997 -3.35 11.27 -50.36
CA ASN A 997 -3.64 11.78 -49.01
C ASN A 997 -5.03 12.45 -48.98
N ILE A 998 -5.59 12.64 -47.79
CA ILE A 998 -6.89 13.31 -47.59
C ILE A 998 -6.80 14.57 -46.71
N THR A 999 -5.67 14.84 -46.08
CA THR A 999 -5.52 15.96 -45.13
C THR A 999 -4.60 17.07 -45.58
N VAL A 1000 -3.88 16.95 -46.72
CA VAL A 1000 -2.92 17.98 -47.20
C VAL A 1000 -3.52 18.74 -48.40
N PRO A 1001 -4.23 19.86 -48.18
CA PRO A 1001 -4.91 20.57 -49.25
C PRO A 1001 -3.91 21.19 -50.22
N GLY A 1002 -4.15 21.06 -51.52
CA GLY A 1002 -3.27 21.62 -52.56
C GLY A 1002 -2.10 20.71 -52.97
N SER A 1003 -1.93 19.55 -52.32
CA SER A 1003 -0.98 18.53 -52.80
C SER A 1003 -1.48 17.88 -54.10
N PRO A 1004 -0.59 17.49 -55.04
CA PRO A 1004 -0.99 16.81 -56.27
C PRO A 1004 -1.68 15.46 -56.05
N GLY A 1005 -1.43 14.84 -54.89
CA GLY A 1005 -2.05 13.57 -54.46
C GLY A 1005 -3.29 13.72 -53.58
N PHE A 1006 -3.84 14.92 -53.41
CA PHE A 1006 -5.03 15.13 -52.57
C PHE A 1006 -6.27 14.45 -53.18
N VAL A 1007 -6.91 13.58 -52.39
CA VAL A 1007 -8.09 12.81 -52.80
C VAL A 1007 -9.27 13.16 -51.90
N GLN A 1008 -10.39 13.59 -52.48
CA GLN A 1008 -11.64 13.75 -51.73
C GLN A 1008 -12.29 12.39 -51.43
N ASN A 1009 -13.00 12.27 -50.30
CA ASN A 1009 -13.60 11.01 -49.86
C ASN A 1009 -14.64 10.40 -50.83
N ASN A 1010 -15.19 11.20 -51.75
CA ASN A 1010 -16.13 10.76 -52.79
C ASN A 1010 -15.44 10.24 -54.07
N ASN A 1011 -14.11 10.30 -54.14
CA ASN A 1011 -13.34 9.83 -55.28
C ASN A 1011 -13.42 8.29 -55.37
N PRO A 1012 -13.63 7.71 -56.58
CA PRO A 1012 -13.68 6.26 -56.78
C PRO A 1012 -12.43 5.52 -56.25
N LEU A 1013 -11.26 6.15 -56.26
CA LEU A 1013 -10.03 5.58 -55.71
C LEU A 1013 -10.11 5.40 -54.18
N TYR A 1014 -10.75 6.32 -53.47
CA TYR A 1014 -10.98 6.21 -52.02
C TYR A 1014 -12.14 5.26 -51.70
N ALA A 1015 -13.23 5.35 -52.45
CA ALA A 1015 -14.41 4.49 -52.27
C ALA A 1015 -14.12 3.01 -52.57
N GLY A 1016 -13.11 2.72 -53.41
CA GLY A 1016 -12.66 1.37 -53.75
C GLY A 1016 -11.74 0.71 -52.72
N LEU A 1017 -11.39 1.39 -51.62
CA LEU A 1017 -10.55 0.80 -50.58
C LEU A 1017 -11.26 -0.38 -49.89
N PRO A 1018 -10.54 -1.50 -49.64
CA PRO A 1018 -11.14 -2.67 -49.04
C PRO A 1018 -11.62 -2.39 -47.60
N ALA A 1019 -12.75 -3.01 -47.23
CA ALA A 1019 -13.28 -2.97 -45.87
C ALA A 1019 -12.52 -3.93 -44.94
N ASP A 1020 -12.56 -3.68 -43.62
CA ASP A 1020 -11.94 -4.57 -42.63
C ASP A 1020 -12.41 -6.02 -42.85
N SER A 1021 -11.45 -6.92 -43.03
CA SER A 1021 -11.66 -8.34 -43.32
C SER A 1021 -10.72 -9.21 -42.49
N ARG A 1022 -10.50 -8.81 -41.24
CA ARG A 1022 -9.57 -9.44 -40.30
C ARG A 1022 -9.81 -10.94 -40.16
N LYS A 1023 -8.76 -11.71 -40.41
CA LYS A 1023 -8.71 -13.17 -40.27
C LYS A 1023 -7.61 -13.59 -39.28
N PRO A 1024 -7.68 -14.80 -38.70
CA PRO A 1024 -6.59 -15.31 -37.88
C PRO A 1024 -5.28 -15.42 -38.68
N PRO A 1025 -4.11 -15.28 -38.03
CA PRO A 1025 -2.81 -15.36 -38.69
C PRO A 1025 -2.58 -16.73 -39.35
N ALA A 1026 -2.01 -16.71 -40.55
CA ALA A 1026 -1.52 -17.92 -41.21
C ALA A 1026 -0.29 -18.48 -40.47
N PRO A 1027 -0.06 -19.81 -40.54
CA PRO A 1027 1.08 -20.43 -39.88
C PRO A 1027 2.41 -19.90 -40.43
N ILE A 1028 3.36 -19.65 -39.55
CA ILE A 1028 4.73 -19.23 -39.88
C ILE A 1028 5.60 -20.50 -39.96
N ASP A 1029 6.55 -20.50 -40.89
CA ASP A 1029 7.56 -21.56 -40.99
C ASP A 1029 8.38 -21.66 -39.68
N PRO A 1030 8.44 -22.83 -39.02
CA PRO A 1030 9.19 -23.02 -37.78
C PRO A 1030 10.68 -22.65 -37.86
N SER A 1031 11.26 -22.62 -39.06
CA SER A 1031 12.65 -22.18 -39.29
C SER A 1031 12.89 -20.71 -38.95
N VAL A 1032 11.84 -19.88 -38.89
CA VAL A 1032 11.94 -18.48 -38.46
C VAL A 1032 12.41 -18.37 -37.01
N SER A 1033 12.00 -19.30 -36.15
CA SER A 1033 12.40 -19.34 -34.73
C SER A 1033 13.82 -19.90 -34.51
N LYS A 1034 14.53 -20.33 -35.56
CA LYS A 1034 15.88 -20.90 -35.45
C LYS A 1034 16.90 -19.80 -35.10
N TRP A 1035 17.76 -20.11 -34.14
CA TRP A 1035 18.91 -19.27 -33.76
C TRP A 1035 20.07 -19.43 -34.74
N PHE A 1036 20.64 -18.30 -35.13
CA PHE A 1036 21.91 -18.18 -35.84
C PHE A 1036 22.96 -17.69 -34.86
N TYR A 1037 24.07 -18.41 -34.77
CA TYR A 1037 25.21 -18.06 -33.93
C TYR A 1037 26.29 -17.52 -34.84
N ILE A 1038 26.57 -16.22 -34.71
CA ILE A 1038 27.54 -15.51 -35.54
C ILE A 1038 28.83 -15.45 -34.72
N SER A 1039 29.90 -16.10 -35.22
CA SER A 1039 31.20 -16.05 -34.56
C SER A 1039 31.79 -14.65 -34.75
N SER A 1040 31.95 -13.91 -33.66
CA SER A 1040 32.73 -12.67 -33.66
C SER A 1040 34.21 -13.02 -33.91
N VAL A 1041 34.62 -13.10 -35.16
CA VAL A 1041 36.05 -13.23 -35.53
C VAL A 1041 36.60 -11.83 -35.70
N GLN A 1042 37.54 -11.48 -34.81
CA GLN A 1042 38.42 -10.31 -34.75
C GLN A 1042 37.77 -9.00 -34.22
N VAL A 1043 38.07 -8.73 -32.95
CA VAL A 1043 38.04 -7.41 -32.28
C VAL A 1043 39.03 -6.48 -32.93
#